data_AF-A0A2G5DW33-F1
#
_entry.id   AF-A0A2G5DW33-F1
#
_cell.length_a   1.000
_cell.length_b   1.000
_cell.length_c   1.000
_cell.angle_alpha   90.00
_cell.angle_beta   90.00
_cell.angle_gamma   90.00
#
_symmetry.space_group_name_H-M   'P 1'
#
loop_
_entity.id
_entity.type
_entity.pdbx_description
1 polymer ?
#
loop_
_entity_poly.entity_id
_entity_poly.type
_entity_poly.pdbx_seq_one_letter_code
_entity_poly.pdbx_strand_id
1 'polypeptide(L)'
;MAKRNFSFAILLFFFFFLFFFLFSFSLATNVSYDHRSLIIDGQRKLLLSASIHYPRSVPGMWPGLIKTAKEGGIDVIETYVFWNGHELSPGNYYFGGRYNLVKFVKIVQQAGMHLILRIGPFVAAEWNFGGVPVWLHYVPGTVFRTDNEPFKHHMQNFTTYIVNMMKREKFFASQGGPIILAQIENEYGDIERIYGDGGKPYAMWAAKMAVAQDIGVPWIMCQQYDAPDPVINTCNSFYCDQFTPNSPNKPKFWTENWPGWFKTFGSRDPHRPPEDVAFAVARFFQKGGSLNNYYMYHGGTNFGRTSGGPFITTSYDYDAPIDEYGIARLPKWGHLKQLHEAIKLCEHPMLHGEPTLLSLGSLQEADVYTDSSGGCAAFISNMDEENEKTVYFQNVSYHLPPWSVSILPDCKNVAFNTAKVGHQTSIMEMVPEYLQASMTSPDKESKAPKWGVYVEKAGIWGEADFVKNGFVDHINTTKDTTDYLWYTTSFYVNENEEILSNRNQATLVISSKGHALHAFVNQKLQGSASGNGLNSTFDFESPILLKAGKNEISLLSMTVGLQNAGPFYEWVGAGLTSVKVKGLKNGTVDLSSNAWTYKIGLEGEHLKIYQANGLNSVKWQSTSEPPKNQPLTWYKL
;
A
#
# COMPACT_ATOMS: atom_id res chain seq x y z
N MET A 1 7.65 -71.52 10.08
CA MET A 1 6.89 -70.57 10.93
C MET A 1 7.53 -69.17 11.07
N ALA A 2 8.73 -68.90 10.54
CA ALA A 2 9.42 -67.61 10.79
C ALA A 2 9.23 -66.52 9.70
N LYS A 3 8.73 -66.83 8.50
CA LYS A 3 8.56 -65.83 7.42
C LYS A 3 7.23 -65.06 7.45
N ARG A 4 6.26 -65.48 8.27
CA ARG A 4 4.92 -64.86 8.32
C ARG A 4 4.79 -63.74 9.36
N ASN A 5 5.71 -63.68 10.33
CA ASN A 5 5.68 -62.67 11.40
C ASN A 5 6.41 -61.37 11.03
N PHE A 6 7.34 -61.40 10.08
CA PHE A 6 8.10 -60.20 9.66
C PHE A 6 7.23 -59.22 8.83
N SER A 7 6.32 -59.75 8.00
CA SER A 7 5.43 -58.92 7.17
C SER A 7 4.33 -58.24 7.97
N PHE A 8 3.95 -58.79 9.14
CA PHE A 8 2.91 -58.22 9.99
C PHE A 8 3.46 -57.04 10.81
N ALA A 9 4.72 -57.13 11.26
CA ALA A 9 5.40 -56.06 11.97
C ALA A 9 5.68 -54.83 11.09
N ILE A 10 6.05 -55.03 9.81
CA ILE A 10 6.25 -53.94 8.85
C ILE A 10 4.92 -53.26 8.50
N LEU A 11 3.83 -54.02 8.36
CA LEU A 11 2.50 -53.44 8.13
C LEU A 11 2.02 -52.62 9.32
N LEU A 12 2.24 -53.08 10.54
CA LEU A 12 1.92 -52.34 11.77
C LEU A 12 2.78 -51.09 11.93
N PHE A 13 4.07 -51.13 11.58
CA PHE A 13 4.95 -49.96 11.60
C PHE A 13 4.53 -48.93 10.55
N PHE A 14 4.13 -49.36 9.34
CA PHE A 14 3.57 -48.47 8.32
C PHE A 14 2.20 -47.91 8.71
N PHE A 15 1.35 -48.69 9.40
CA PHE A 15 0.06 -48.20 9.91
C PHE A 15 0.26 -47.18 11.04
N PHE A 16 1.25 -47.38 11.92
CA PHE A 16 1.62 -46.42 12.96
C PHE A 16 2.25 -45.15 12.39
N PHE A 17 3.06 -45.25 11.33
CA PHE A 17 3.64 -44.10 10.63
C PHE A 17 2.61 -43.33 9.79
N LEU A 18 1.62 -44.02 9.18
CA LEU A 18 0.51 -43.35 8.49
C LEU A 18 -0.45 -42.66 9.47
N PHE A 19 -0.61 -43.17 10.70
CA PHE A 19 -1.46 -42.53 11.70
C PHE A 19 -0.84 -41.25 12.30
N PHE A 20 0.49 -41.10 12.26
CA PHE A 20 1.16 -39.86 12.65
C PHE A 20 1.15 -38.79 11.54
N PHE A 21 0.85 -39.16 10.29
CA PHE A 21 0.80 -38.24 9.15
C PHE A 21 -0.61 -37.85 8.71
N LEU A 22 -1.64 -38.37 9.36
CA LEU A 22 -3.04 -38.08 9.05
C LEU A 22 -3.73 -37.62 10.34
N PHE A 23 -4.20 -36.38 10.33
CA PHE A 23 -4.78 -35.61 11.43
C PHE A 23 -3.77 -34.82 12.30
N SER A 24 -3.18 -33.78 11.71
CA SER A 24 -3.08 -32.51 12.45
C SER A 24 -4.51 -32.04 12.71
N PHE A 25 -5.11 -32.46 13.81
CA PHE A 25 -6.29 -31.77 14.33
C PHE A 25 -5.83 -30.33 14.59
N SER A 26 -6.33 -29.40 13.78
CA SER A 26 -6.28 -27.97 14.03
C SER A 26 -7.13 -27.73 15.28
N LEU A 27 -6.47 -27.85 16.44
CA LEU A 27 -7.06 -27.48 17.71
C LEU A 27 -7.22 -25.97 17.73
N ALA A 28 -8.32 -25.50 18.32
CA ALA A 28 -8.51 -24.08 18.56
C ALA A 28 -7.31 -23.53 19.35
N THR A 29 -6.65 -22.52 18.81
CA THR A 29 -5.54 -21.83 19.45
C THR A 29 -6.10 -20.69 20.30
N ASN A 30 -5.71 -20.65 21.58
CA ASN A 30 -6.12 -19.56 22.45
C ASN A 30 -5.15 -18.39 22.29
N VAL A 31 -5.66 -17.21 21.93
CA VAL A 31 -4.86 -15.97 21.80
C VAL A 31 -5.36 -14.93 22.79
N SER A 32 -4.49 -14.54 23.72
CA SER A 32 -4.70 -13.44 24.65
C SER A 32 -3.47 -12.55 24.72
N TYR A 33 -3.42 -11.61 25.66
CA TYR A 33 -2.25 -10.77 25.88
C TYR A 33 -2.10 -10.44 27.36
N ASP A 34 -0.91 -10.00 27.73
CA ASP A 34 -0.63 -9.34 29.00
C ASP A 34 0.24 -8.09 28.76
N HIS A 35 0.76 -7.50 29.85
CA HIS A 35 1.64 -6.33 29.77
C HIS A 35 2.90 -6.53 28.91
N ARG A 36 3.31 -7.78 28.64
CA ARG A 36 4.58 -8.12 27.98
C ARG A 36 4.36 -8.43 26.50
N SER A 37 3.43 -9.33 26.17
CA SER A 37 3.30 -9.87 24.81
C SER A 37 1.93 -10.47 24.50
N LEU A 38 1.73 -10.91 23.25
CA LEU A 38 0.71 -11.90 22.97
C LEU A 38 1.04 -13.23 23.66
N ILE A 39 0.01 -13.90 24.11
CA ILE A 39 0.04 -15.25 24.64
C ILE A 39 -0.71 -16.13 23.64
N ILE A 40 0.01 -17.04 22.97
CA ILE A 40 -0.53 -17.98 21.99
C ILE A 40 -0.36 -19.39 22.58
N ASP A 41 -1.47 -20.09 22.80
CA ASP A 41 -1.52 -21.41 23.44
C ASP A 41 -0.81 -21.44 24.81
N GLY A 42 -1.05 -20.39 25.60
CA GLY A 42 -0.50 -20.24 26.95
C GLY A 42 0.98 -19.82 26.98
N GLN A 43 1.61 -19.59 25.82
CA GLN A 43 3.01 -19.18 25.72
C GLN A 43 3.12 -17.73 25.26
N ARG A 44 3.86 -16.91 26.00
CA ARG A 44 4.29 -15.59 25.54
C ARG A 44 5.11 -15.73 24.25
N LYS A 45 5.02 -14.74 23.35
CA LYS A 45 5.73 -14.75 22.05
C LYS A 45 6.39 -13.41 21.73
N LEU A 46 7.61 -13.45 21.20
CA LEU A 46 8.15 -12.35 20.42
C LEU A 46 7.84 -12.59 18.95
N LEU A 47 7.17 -11.65 18.30
CA LEU A 47 6.67 -11.83 16.94
C LEU A 47 7.33 -10.84 15.98
N LEU A 48 7.92 -11.39 14.92
CA LEU A 48 8.39 -10.65 13.76
C LEU A 48 7.38 -10.84 12.63
N SER A 49 6.90 -9.73 12.07
CA SER A 49 5.81 -9.68 11.12
C SER A 49 6.20 -9.00 9.81
N ALA A 50 5.58 -9.41 8.73
CA ALA A 50 5.84 -8.92 7.38
C ALA A 50 4.56 -8.49 6.67
N SER A 51 4.45 -7.20 6.32
CA SER A 51 3.37 -6.74 5.45
C SER A 51 3.55 -7.24 4.02
N ILE A 52 2.54 -7.96 3.53
CA ILE A 52 2.41 -8.40 2.14
C ILE A 52 0.96 -8.16 1.71
N HIS A 53 0.73 -7.18 0.83
CA HIS A 53 -0.61 -6.86 0.33
C HIS A 53 -1.00 -7.78 -0.82
N TYR A 54 -1.98 -8.65 -0.59
CA TYR A 54 -2.39 -9.66 -1.58
C TYR A 54 -2.76 -9.07 -2.96
N PRO A 55 -3.39 -7.88 -3.10
CA PRO A 55 -3.69 -7.33 -4.42
C PRO A 55 -2.49 -6.68 -5.11
N ARG A 56 -1.38 -6.44 -4.40
CA ARG A 56 -0.15 -5.86 -4.98
C ARG A 56 0.80 -6.90 -5.59
N SER A 57 0.41 -8.16 -5.55
CA SER A 57 1.07 -9.27 -6.26
C SER A 57 0.02 -10.17 -6.89
N VAL A 58 0.43 -11.08 -7.78
CA VAL A 58 -0.50 -12.04 -8.41
C VAL A 58 -0.56 -13.35 -7.61
N PRO A 59 -1.66 -14.11 -7.68
CA PRO A 59 -1.81 -15.36 -6.91
C PRO A 59 -0.71 -16.40 -7.10
N GLY A 60 0.00 -16.37 -8.24
CA GLY A 60 1.14 -17.25 -8.50
C GLY A 60 2.40 -16.88 -7.71
N MET A 61 2.53 -15.62 -7.27
CA MET A 61 3.68 -15.14 -6.49
C MET A 61 3.52 -15.42 -4.99
N TRP A 62 2.29 -15.41 -4.45
CA TRP A 62 2.04 -15.47 -3.01
C TRP A 62 2.78 -16.61 -2.27
N PRO A 63 2.80 -17.86 -2.76
CA PRO A 63 3.55 -18.92 -2.08
C PRO A 63 5.06 -18.64 -2.01
N GLY A 64 5.64 -18.07 -3.06
CA GLY A 64 7.06 -17.69 -3.11
C GLY A 64 7.37 -16.55 -2.15
N LEU A 65 6.54 -15.51 -2.14
CA LEU A 65 6.69 -14.36 -1.23
C LEU A 65 6.62 -14.78 0.24
N ILE A 66 5.62 -15.59 0.60
CA ILE A 66 5.44 -16.11 1.97
C ILE A 66 6.60 -17.02 2.36
N LYS A 67 7.08 -17.87 1.44
CA LYS A 67 8.28 -18.69 1.67
C LYS A 67 9.51 -17.83 1.94
N THR A 68 9.77 -16.81 1.12
CA THR A 68 10.93 -15.91 1.30
C THR A 68 10.83 -15.13 2.62
N ALA A 69 9.64 -14.71 3.02
CA ALA A 69 9.42 -14.10 4.34
C ALA A 69 9.75 -15.07 5.48
N LYS A 70 9.23 -16.30 5.41
CA LYS A 70 9.51 -17.35 6.40
C LYS A 70 11.01 -17.67 6.50
N GLU A 71 11.69 -17.83 5.37
CA GLU A 71 13.14 -18.06 5.32
C GLU A 71 13.95 -16.87 5.85
N GLY A 72 13.36 -15.67 5.85
CA GLY A 72 13.89 -14.47 6.45
C GLY A 72 13.69 -14.38 7.96
N GLY A 73 13.04 -15.35 8.61
CA GLY A 73 12.82 -15.36 10.07
C GLY A 73 11.52 -14.69 10.53
N ILE A 74 10.56 -14.49 9.62
CA ILE A 74 9.25 -13.92 9.93
C ILE A 74 8.32 -15.01 10.51
N ASP A 75 7.56 -14.66 11.56
CA ASP A 75 6.56 -15.52 12.19
C ASP A 75 5.14 -15.25 11.66
N VAL A 76 4.87 -13.99 11.29
CA VAL A 76 3.52 -13.47 11.01
C VAL A 76 3.48 -12.73 9.68
N ILE A 77 2.45 -12.96 8.89
CA ILE A 77 2.15 -12.10 7.73
C ILE A 77 1.13 -11.05 8.18
N GLU A 78 1.28 -9.81 7.72
CA GLU A 78 0.28 -8.75 7.91
C GLU A 78 -0.29 -8.34 6.56
N THR A 79 -1.59 -8.07 6.50
CA THR A 79 -2.21 -7.52 5.30
C THR A 79 -3.43 -6.67 5.62
N TYR A 80 -3.58 -5.57 4.90
CA TYR A 80 -4.83 -4.81 4.86
C TYR A 80 -5.92 -5.53 4.06
N VAL A 81 -7.19 -5.20 4.31
CA VAL A 81 -8.32 -5.56 3.44
C VAL A 81 -8.77 -4.34 2.64
N PHE A 82 -8.76 -4.44 1.31
CA PHE A 82 -9.01 -3.31 0.41
C PHE A 82 -10.49 -3.22 0.01
N TRP A 83 -11.30 -2.48 0.77
CA TRP A 83 -12.77 -2.44 0.61
C TRP A 83 -13.22 -2.05 -0.81
N ASN A 84 -12.67 -0.99 -1.40
CA ASN A 84 -13.01 -0.54 -2.74
C ASN A 84 -12.79 -1.60 -3.83
N GLY A 85 -11.79 -2.47 -3.68
CA GLY A 85 -11.54 -3.58 -4.59
C GLY A 85 -12.46 -4.79 -4.33
N HIS A 86 -13.03 -4.87 -3.13
CA HIS A 86 -13.94 -5.94 -2.73
C HIS A 86 -15.41 -5.61 -2.91
N GLU A 87 -15.84 -4.36 -2.86
CA GLU A 87 -17.24 -3.94 -3.02
C GLU A 87 -17.36 -2.90 -4.14
N LEU A 88 -17.45 -3.38 -5.37
CA LEU A 88 -17.40 -2.55 -6.59
C LEU A 88 -18.63 -1.63 -6.73
N SER A 89 -19.74 -2.04 -6.13
CA SER A 89 -20.98 -1.28 -5.94
C SER A 89 -21.68 -1.82 -4.69
N PRO A 90 -22.63 -1.10 -4.07
CA PRO A 90 -23.29 -1.55 -2.85
C PRO A 90 -23.79 -3.00 -2.95
N GLY A 91 -23.29 -3.88 -2.07
CA GLY A 91 -23.64 -5.30 -2.02
C GLY A 91 -23.04 -6.21 -3.11
N ASN A 92 -22.26 -5.68 -4.06
CA ASN A 92 -21.63 -6.45 -5.13
C ASN A 92 -20.17 -6.75 -4.81
N TYR A 93 -19.93 -7.94 -4.27
CA TYR A 93 -18.63 -8.34 -3.75
C TYR A 93 -17.75 -9.08 -4.77
N TYR A 94 -16.46 -8.75 -4.82
CA TYR A 94 -15.45 -9.41 -5.66
C TYR A 94 -14.28 -9.98 -4.84
N PHE A 95 -14.04 -11.28 -4.97
CA PHE A 95 -12.94 -12.01 -4.31
C PHE A 95 -12.19 -12.93 -5.30
N GLY A 96 -12.16 -12.54 -6.58
CA GLY A 96 -11.48 -13.28 -7.65
C GLY A 96 -10.04 -12.82 -7.88
N GLY A 97 -9.26 -13.63 -8.60
CA GLY A 97 -7.89 -13.27 -9.02
C GLY A 97 -7.01 -12.81 -7.86
N ARG A 98 -6.33 -11.65 -8.04
CA ARG A 98 -5.47 -11.03 -7.01
C ARG A 98 -6.22 -10.49 -5.79
N TYR A 99 -7.55 -10.42 -5.84
CA TYR A 99 -8.39 -10.06 -4.68
C TYR A 99 -8.94 -11.31 -3.97
N ASN A 100 -8.41 -12.51 -4.22
CA ASN A 100 -8.85 -13.69 -3.49
C ASN A 100 -8.20 -13.76 -2.10
N LEU A 101 -8.75 -13.00 -1.15
CA LEU A 101 -8.31 -12.95 0.24
C LEU A 101 -8.31 -14.33 0.89
N VAL A 102 -9.38 -15.12 0.72
CA VAL A 102 -9.47 -16.49 1.29
C VAL A 102 -8.31 -17.36 0.82
N LYS A 103 -7.97 -17.34 -0.48
CA LYS A 103 -6.84 -18.08 -1.01
C LYS A 103 -5.51 -17.60 -0.42
N PHE A 104 -5.32 -16.29 -0.28
CA PHE A 104 -4.12 -15.74 0.35
C PHE A 104 -3.97 -16.23 1.81
N VAL A 105 -5.03 -16.14 2.61
CA VAL A 105 -5.03 -16.64 4.00
C VAL A 105 -4.75 -18.14 4.08
N LYS A 106 -5.31 -18.95 3.17
CA LYS A 106 -4.99 -20.40 3.08
C LYS A 106 -3.51 -20.64 2.83
N ILE A 107 -2.86 -19.85 1.98
CA ILE A 107 -1.42 -20.01 1.70
C ILE A 107 -0.59 -19.66 2.94
N VAL A 108 -0.95 -18.59 3.67
CA VAL A 108 -0.30 -18.25 4.95
C VAL A 108 -0.45 -19.39 5.95
N GLN A 109 -1.66 -19.95 6.09
CA GLN A 109 -1.92 -21.10 6.97
C GLN A 109 -1.12 -22.35 6.55
N GLN A 110 -1.07 -22.67 5.25
CA GLN A 110 -0.32 -23.81 4.72
C GLN A 110 1.19 -23.64 4.93
N ALA A 111 1.69 -22.41 4.94
CA ALA A 111 3.07 -22.11 5.30
C ALA A 111 3.33 -22.26 6.81
N GLY A 112 2.29 -22.49 7.63
CA GLY A 112 2.40 -22.60 9.09
C GLY A 112 2.77 -21.27 9.75
N MET A 113 2.37 -20.15 9.15
CA MET A 113 2.61 -18.80 9.67
C MET A 113 1.33 -18.22 10.25
N HIS A 114 1.48 -17.28 11.19
CA HIS A 114 0.35 -16.52 11.70
C HIS A 114 -0.04 -15.37 10.75
N LEU A 115 -1.19 -14.75 11.00
CA LEU A 115 -1.71 -13.62 10.23
C LEU A 115 -2.23 -12.51 11.15
N ILE A 116 -1.86 -11.27 10.84
CA ILE A 116 -2.54 -10.05 11.31
C ILE A 116 -3.43 -9.55 10.16
N LEU A 117 -4.74 -9.54 10.38
CA LEU A 117 -5.69 -9.09 9.36
C LEU A 117 -6.17 -7.67 9.67
N ARG A 118 -5.63 -6.68 8.97
CA ARG A 118 -6.01 -5.27 9.15
C ARG A 118 -7.23 -4.95 8.29
N ILE A 119 -8.43 -5.12 8.85
CA ILE A 119 -9.68 -5.06 8.08
C ILE A 119 -10.00 -3.64 7.60
N GLY A 120 -9.55 -2.62 8.33
CA GLY A 120 -9.87 -1.22 8.05
C GLY A 120 -11.25 -0.82 8.58
N PRO A 121 -12.13 -0.15 7.81
CA PRO A 121 -12.14 -0.28 6.35
C PRO A 121 -11.40 0.85 5.63
N PHE A 122 -11.10 1.95 6.31
CA PHE A 122 -10.05 2.86 5.88
C PHE A 122 -8.68 2.21 6.19
N VAL A 123 -7.80 2.20 5.19
CA VAL A 123 -6.48 1.56 5.29
C VAL A 123 -5.32 2.50 4.97
N ALA A 124 -5.60 3.72 4.48
CA ALA A 124 -4.61 4.60 3.85
C ALA A 124 -3.82 3.84 2.75
N ALA A 125 -2.71 3.22 3.15
CA ALA A 125 -1.93 2.24 2.41
C ALA A 125 -1.35 2.72 1.07
N GLU A 126 -1.29 4.03 0.88
CA GLU A 126 -1.08 4.66 -0.43
C GLU A 126 -2.03 4.13 -1.49
N TRP A 127 -3.22 3.75 -1.06
CA TRP A 127 -4.21 3.07 -1.87
C TRP A 127 -5.32 4.02 -2.30
N ASN A 128 -5.83 3.84 -3.51
CA ASN A 128 -6.86 4.69 -4.09
C ASN A 128 -8.02 4.92 -3.10
N PHE A 129 -8.30 6.19 -2.80
CA PHE A 129 -9.35 6.62 -1.86
C PHE A 129 -9.25 6.04 -0.44
N GLY A 130 -8.02 5.67 -0.01
CA GLY A 130 -7.74 5.11 1.30
C GLY A 130 -8.33 3.72 1.51
N GLY A 131 -8.69 3.05 0.41
CA GLY A 131 -9.42 1.77 0.42
C GLY A 131 -10.92 1.90 0.54
N VAL A 132 -11.48 3.08 0.79
CA VAL A 132 -12.94 3.27 0.86
C VAL A 132 -13.53 3.30 -0.55
N PRO A 133 -14.68 2.65 -0.83
CA PRO A 133 -15.29 2.68 -2.15
C PRO A 133 -15.79 4.08 -2.54
N VAL A 134 -15.50 4.51 -3.77
CA VAL A 134 -15.91 5.83 -4.28
C VAL A 134 -17.42 5.99 -4.31
N TRP A 135 -18.19 4.91 -4.49
CA TRP A 135 -19.65 4.99 -4.48
C TRP A 135 -20.22 5.49 -3.14
N LEU A 136 -19.49 5.31 -2.03
CA LEU A 136 -19.93 5.72 -0.69
C LEU A 136 -19.99 7.25 -0.55
N HIS A 137 -19.14 7.96 -1.29
CA HIS A 137 -19.17 9.43 -1.40
C HIS A 137 -20.51 9.96 -1.92
N TYR A 138 -21.23 9.17 -2.72
CA TYR A 138 -22.52 9.57 -3.30
C TYR A 138 -23.73 9.13 -2.47
N VAL A 139 -23.52 8.47 -1.34
CA VAL A 139 -24.62 8.09 -0.44
C VAL A 139 -25.05 9.36 0.32
N PRO A 140 -26.34 9.78 0.25
CA PRO A 140 -26.79 11.05 0.83
C PRO A 140 -26.47 11.17 2.32
N GLY A 141 -25.91 12.33 2.70
CA GLY A 141 -25.58 12.63 4.09
C GLY A 141 -24.35 11.91 4.65
N THR A 142 -23.59 11.22 3.80
CA THR A 142 -22.38 10.50 4.23
C THR A 142 -21.21 11.46 4.46
N VAL A 143 -20.52 11.28 5.58
CA VAL A 143 -19.24 11.93 5.89
C VAL A 143 -18.31 10.84 6.39
N PHE A 144 -17.10 10.79 5.85
CA PHE A 144 -16.21 9.67 6.14
C PHE A 144 -15.60 9.79 7.52
N ARG A 145 -15.37 8.65 8.17
CA ARG A 145 -14.55 8.51 9.39
C ARG A 145 -14.95 9.49 10.50
N THR A 146 -16.24 9.66 10.72
CA THR A 146 -16.82 10.43 11.82
C THR A 146 -18.12 9.79 12.30
N ASP A 147 -18.74 10.32 13.35
CA ASP A 147 -19.98 9.80 13.90
C ASP A 147 -21.17 10.10 12.97
N ASN A 148 -21.21 9.37 11.85
CA ASN A 148 -22.10 9.55 10.74
C ASN A 148 -22.82 8.22 10.43
N GLU A 149 -24.14 8.17 10.58
CA GLU A 149 -24.91 6.93 10.46
C GLU A 149 -24.75 6.21 9.10
N PRO A 150 -24.83 6.89 7.94
CA PRO A 150 -24.54 6.24 6.65
C PRO A 150 -23.17 5.58 6.60
N PHE A 151 -22.11 6.30 7.00
CA PHE A 151 -20.75 5.76 6.99
C PHE A 151 -20.61 4.57 7.94
N LYS A 152 -21.09 4.69 9.17
CA LYS A 152 -21.08 3.63 10.19
C LYS A 152 -21.80 2.37 9.71
N HIS A 153 -22.97 2.53 9.09
CA HIS A 153 -23.75 1.42 8.54
C HIS A 153 -22.96 0.64 7.49
N HIS A 154 -22.38 1.33 6.49
CA HIS A 154 -21.62 0.68 5.43
C HIS A 154 -20.30 0.08 5.93
N MET A 155 -19.58 0.77 6.81
CA MET A 155 -18.39 0.24 7.48
C MET A 155 -18.70 -1.05 8.25
N GLN A 156 -19.74 -1.03 9.09
CA GLN A 156 -20.14 -2.20 9.87
C GLN A 156 -20.53 -3.37 8.96
N ASN A 157 -21.29 -3.13 7.88
CA ASN A 157 -21.68 -4.18 6.94
C ASN A 157 -20.45 -4.83 6.30
N PHE A 158 -19.49 -4.03 5.83
CA PHE A 158 -18.27 -4.56 5.22
C PHE A 158 -17.40 -5.33 6.23
N THR A 159 -17.14 -4.75 7.40
CA THR A 159 -16.37 -5.41 8.46
C THR A 159 -17.03 -6.74 8.86
N THR A 160 -18.36 -6.74 9.06
CA THR A 160 -19.12 -7.95 9.40
C THR A 160 -19.06 -8.98 8.28
N TYR A 161 -19.11 -8.55 7.02
CA TYR A 161 -18.99 -9.44 5.86
C TYR A 161 -17.62 -10.14 5.82
N ILE A 162 -16.54 -9.38 6.01
CA ILE A 162 -15.17 -9.93 6.07
C ILE A 162 -15.02 -10.88 7.26
N VAL A 163 -15.47 -10.48 8.46
CA VAL A 163 -15.41 -11.34 9.65
C VAL A 163 -16.18 -12.64 9.43
N ASN A 164 -17.41 -12.58 8.90
CA ASN A 164 -18.20 -13.77 8.61
C ASN A 164 -17.56 -14.66 7.55
N MET A 165 -16.87 -14.09 6.56
CA MET A 165 -16.08 -14.86 5.61
C MET A 165 -14.93 -15.59 6.31
N MET A 166 -14.14 -14.90 7.14
CA MET A 166 -13.03 -15.52 7.88
C MET A 166 -13.54 -16.58 8.88
N LYS A 167 -14.67 -16.35 9.56
CA LYS A 167 -15.30 -17.31 10.47
C LYS A 167 -15.78 -18.58 9.78
N ARG A 168 -16.41 -18.45 8.60
CA ARG A 168 -16.88 -19.59 7.80
C ARG A 168 -15.73 -20.49 7.36
N GLU A 169 -14.61 -19.89 6.96
CA GLU A 169 -13.39 -20.62 6.59
C GLU A 169 -12.54 -21.05 7.80
N LYS A 170 -12.97 -20.71 9.03
CA LYS A 170 -12.28 -21.00 10.30
C LYS A 170 -10.86 -20.44 10.37
N PHE A 171 -10.66 -19.21 9.90
CA PHE A 171 -9.34 -18.59 9.86
C PHE A 171 -8.91 -17.86 11.12
N PHE A 172 -9.81 -17.58 12.06
CA PHE A 172 -9.40 -17.07 13.37
C PHE A 172 -8.68 -18.15 14.16
N ALA A 173 -7.62 -17.80 14.89
CA ALA A 173 -6.85 -18.73 15.70
C ALA A 173 -7.72 -19.47 16.73
N SER A 174 -8.72 -18.78 17.28
CA SER A 174 -9.78 -19.36 18.12
C SER A 174 -10.56 -20.51 17.47
N GLN A 175 -10.49 -20.64 16.14
CA GLN A 175 -11.10 -21.70 15.33
C GLN A 175 -10.04 -22.64 14.69
N GLY A 176 -8.77 -22.47 15.04
CA GLY A 176 -7.62 -23.22 14.53
C GLY A 176 -6.96 -22.63 13.27
N GLY A 177 -7.35 -21.41 12.88
CA GLY A 177 -6.80 -20.69 11.74
C GLY A 177 -5.56 -19.83 12.05
N PRO A 178 -4.99 -19.15 11.04
CA PRO A 178 -3.76 -18.38 11.23
C PRO A 178 -3.97 -16.98 11.86
N ILE A 179 -5.18 -16.42 11.86
CA ILE A 179 -5.41 -15.02 12.26
C ILE A 179 -5.32 -14.88 13.77
N ILE A 180 -4.27 -14.21 14.25
CA ILE A 180 -3.98 -13.99 15.69
C ILE A 180 -4.33 -12.58 16.16
N LEU A 181 -4.47 -11.62 15.24
CA LEU A 181 -4.87 -10.24 15.51
C LEU A 181 -5.71 -9.72 14.35
N ALA A 182 -6.65 -8.82 14.67
CA ALA A 182 -7.35 -8.03 13.67
C ALA A 182 -7.27 -6.54 14.00
N GLN A 183 -7.23 -5.68 12.97
CA GLN A 183 -7.29 -4.23 13.14
C GLN A 183 -8.60 -3.67 12.64
N ILE A 184 -9.17 -2.75 13.42
CA ILE A 184 -10.26 -1.87 12.99
C ILE A 184 -9.70 -0.45 12.81
N GLU A 185 -10.14 0.24 11.76
CA GLU A 185 -9.69 1.59 11.39
C GLU A 185 -8.16 1.67 11.14
N ASN A 186 -7.64 2.84 10.76
CA ASN A 186 -6.22 3.06 10.56
C ASN A 186 -5.81 4.51 10.85
N GLU A 187 -4.88 4.70 11.79
CA GLU A 187 -4.26 6.00 12.11
C GLU A 187 -5.27 7.13 12.36
N TYR A 188 -6.34 6.82 13.09
CA TYR A 188 -7.41 7.78 13.29
C TYR A 188 -7.09 8.82 14.36
N GLY A 189 -6.36 8.45 15.41
CA GLY A 189 -6.02 9.35 16.51
C GLY A 189 -5.25 10.61 16.08
N ASP A 190 -4.49 10.53 14.98
CA ASP A 190 -3.77 11.68 14.41
C ASP A 190 -4.71 12.79 13.91
N ILE A 191 -5.91 12.41 13.46
CA ILE A 191 -6.90 13.33 12.86
C ILE A 191 -8.21 13.43 13.67
N GLU A 192 -8.39 12.61 14.71
CA GLU A 192 -9.63 12.51 15.48
C GLU A 192 -10.17 13.88 15.91
N ARG A 193 -9.30 14.73 16.48
CA ARG A 193 -9.66 16.08 16.94
C ARG A 193 -10.21 16.99 15.84
N ILE A 194 -9.88 16.74 14.57
CA ILE A 194 -10.30 17.56 13.43
C ILE A 194 -11.79 17.35 13.14
N TYR A 195 -12.35 16.20 13.51
CA TYR A 195 -13.78 15.89 13.39
C TYR A 195 -14.63 16.45 14.54
N GLY A 196 -14.02 17.17 15.49
CA GLY A 196 -14.73 17.78 16.62
C GLY A 196 -15.55 16.75 17.41
N ASP A 197 -16.81 17.09 17.69
CA ASP A 197 -17.71 16.27 18.50
C ASP A 197 -18.02 14.89 17.89
N GLY A 198 -17.80 14.71 16.57
CA GLY A 198 -18.01 13.42 15.90
C GLY A 198 -16.80 12.48 15.93
N GLY A 199 -15.61 12.97 16.29
CA GLY A 199 -14.38 12.18 16.19
C GLY A 199 -14.30 11.06 17.23
N LYS A 200 -14.30 11.45 18.50
CA LYS A 200 -14.19 10.50 19.62
C LYS A 200 -15.34 9.49 19.68
N PRO A 201 -16.63 9.88 19.52
CA PRO A 201 -17.72 8.90 19.48
C PRO A 201 -17.57 7.88 18.37
N TYR A 202 -17.06 8.27 17.20
CA TYR A 202 -16.76 7.35 16.11
C TYR A 202 -15.66 6.35 16.48
N ALA A 203 -14.53 6.80 17.03
CA ALA A 203 -13.45 5.90 17.43
C ALA A 203 -13.93 4.88 18.49
N MET A 204 -14.69 5.34 19.48
CA MET A 204 -15.31 4.47 20.50
C MET A 204 -16.32 3.49 19.90
N TRP A 205 -17.15 3.95 18.96
CA TRP A 205 -18.10 3.10 18.25
C TRP A 205 -17.39 2.05 17.40
N ALA A 206 -16.34 2.41 16.66
CA ALA A 206 -15.60 1.51 15.78
C ALA A 206 -14.94 0.39 16.59
N ALA A 207 -14.29 0.73 17.71
CA ALA A 207 -13.72 -0.24 18.64
C ALA A 207 -14.79 -1.17 19.22
N LYS A 208 -15.93 -0.63 19.69
CA LYS A 208 -17.04 -1.42 20.23
C LYS A 208 -17.65 -2.34 19.17
N MET A 209 -17.85 -1.84 17.95
CA MET A 209 -18.39 -2.60 16.83
C MET A 209 -17.48 -3.77 16.47
N ALA A 210 -16.16 -3.54 16.41
CA ALA A 210 -15.17 -4.57 16.15
C ALA A 210 -15.15 -5.65 17.24
N VAL A 211 -15.09 -5.26 18.51
CA VAL A 211 -15.11 -6.19 19.65
C VAL A 211 -16.40 -7.02 19.66
N ALA A 212 -17.55 -6.42 19.34
CA ALA A 212 -18.84 -7.11 19.26
C ALA A 212 -18.92 -8.15 18.13
N GLN A 213 -17.98 -8.16 17.18
CA GLN A 213 -17.88 -9.21 16.17
C GLN A 213 -17.45 -10.56 16.75
N ASP A 214 -16.95 -10.62 17.99
CA ASP A 214 -16.60 -11.83 18.73
C ASP A 214 -15.74 -12.82 17.91
N ILE A 215 -14.55 -12.36 17.51
CA ILE A 215 -13.62 -13.14 16.67
C ILE A 215 -12.73 -14.09 17.47
N GLY A 216 -12.78 -14.03 18.81
CA GLY A 216 -11.99 -14.87 19.71
C GLY A 216 -10.48 -14.61 19.71
N VAL A 217 -10.03 -13.50 19.10
CA VAL A 217 -8.64 -13.02 19.13
C VAL A 217 -8.62 -11.50 19.39
N PRO A 218 -7.51 -10.92 19.87
CA PRO A 218 -7.46 -9.50 20.20
C PRO A 218 -7.61 -8.56 18.99
N TRP A 219 -8.17 -7.38 19.25
CA TRP A 219 -8.24 -6.27 18.31
C TRP A 219 -7.15 -5.22 18.58
N ILE A 220 -6.63 -4.62 17.52
CA ILE A 220 -5.68 -3.51 17.56
C ILE A 220 -6.24 -2.26 16.86
N MET A 221 -5.72 -1.09 17.22
CA MET A 221 -5.87 0.19 16.51
C MET A 221 -4.51 0.93 16.49
N CYS A 222 -3.95 1.17 15.31
CA CYS A 222 -2.68 1.90 15.19
C CYS A 222 -2.88 3.41 15.29
N GLN A 223 -1.90 4.10 15.92
CA GLN A 223 -1.93 5.54 16.18
C GLN A 223 -3.26 6.02 16.81
N GLN A 224 -3.86 5.20 17.67
CA GLN A 224 -5.08 5.54 18.42
C GLN A 224 -4.74 5.68 19.90
N TYR A 225 -4.46 6.91 20.34
CA TYR A 225 -3.92 7.17 21.68
C TYR A 225 -4.87 6.77 22.82
N ASP A 226 -6.18 6.84 22.61
CA ASP A 226 -7.21 6.53 23.60
C ASP A 226 -8.06 5.29 23.25
N ALA A 227 -7.49 4.34 22.51
CA ALA A 227 -8.18 3.09 22.15
C ALA A 227 -8.79 2.40 23.40
N PRO A 228 -10.11 2.15 23.44
CA PRO A 228 -10.78 1.64 24.62
C PRO A 228 -10.48 0.15 24.83
N ASP A 229 -10.47 -0.30 26.09
CA ASP A 229 -10.31 -1.72 26.39
C ASP A 229 -11.43 -2.56 25.76
N PRO A 230 -11.14 -3.78 25.26
CA PRO A 230 -9.84 -4.49 25.29
C PRO A 230 -8.94 -4.21 24.07
N VAL A 231 -9.19 -3.16 23.28
CA VAL A 231 -8.42 -2.89 22.06
C VAL A 231 -7.02 -2.37 22.39
N ILE A 232 -6.00 -2.95 21.75
CA ILE A 232 -4.60 -2.58 21.95
C ILE A 232 -4.24 -1.43 21.00
N ASN A 233 -3.75 -0.31 21.53
CA ASN A 233 -3.18 0.73 20.69
C ASN A 233 -1.75 0.39 20.27
N THR A 234 -1.39 0.67 19.02
CA THR A 234 -0.08 0.32 18.45
C THR A 234 0.59 1.54 17.81
N CYS A 235 1.88 1.41 17.49
CA CYS A 235 2.69 2.47 16.90
C CYS A 235 3.01 2.21 15.42
N ASN A 236 3.07 3.29 14.63
CA ASN A 236 3.52 3.33 13.24
C ASN A 236 4.55 4.45 13.08
N SER A 237 5.77 4.16 12.65
CA SER A 237 6.84 5.15 12.52
C SER A 237 8.09 4.53 11.89
N PHE A 238 9.11 5.36 11.61
CA PHE A 238 10.48 4.87 11.41
C PHE A 238 11.09 4.29 12.70
N TYR A 239 10.69 4.82 13.87
CA TYR A 239 11.13 4.40 15.21
C TYR A 239 9.96 4.41 16.20
N CYS A 240 9.78 3.32 16.94
CA CYS A 240 8.75 3.18 17.98
C CYS A 240 9.33 2.69 19.32
N ASP A 241 10.65 2.81 19.53
CA ASP A 241 11.31 2.40 20.78
C ASP A 241 10.85 3.22 22.00
N GLN A 242 10.40 4.46 21.81
CA GLN A 242 9.84 5.32 22.86
C GLN A 242 8.32 5.18 23.05
N PHE A 243 7.64 4.45 22.17
CA PHE A 243 6.19 4.25 22.29
C PHE A 243 5.85 3.44 23.55
N THR A 244 4.78 3.86 24.23
CA THR A 244 4.19 3.14 25.37
C THR A 244 2.69 2.95 25.11
N PRO A 245 2.14 1.74 25.28
CA PRO A 245 0.70 1.52 25.13
C PRO A 245 -0.10 2.31 26.17
N ASN A 246 -1.37 2.55 25.89
CA ASN A 246 -2.23 3.42 26.70
C ASN A 246 -2.69 2.80 28.04
N SER A 247 -2.26 1.58 28.32
CA SER A 247 -2.53 0.87 29.58
C SER A 247 -1.33 -0.02 29.92
N PRO A 248 -0.93 -0.13 31.20
CA PRO A 248 0.17 -0.99 31.63
C PRO A 248 -0.13 -2.49 31.43
N ASN A 249 -1.39 -2.87 31.20
CA ASN A 249 -1.77 -4.26 30.96
C ASN A 249 -1.72 -4.67 29.47
N LYS A 250 -1.35 -3.74 28.58
CA LYS A 250 -1.28 -3.97 27.14
C LYS A 250 0.18 -4.15 26.71
N PRO A 251 0.44 -5.04 25.74
CA PRO A 251 1.77 -5.22 25.20
C PRO A 251 2.16 -4.09 24.24
N LYS A 252 3.47 -3.91 24.06
CA LYS A 252 4.03 -2.89 23.15
C LYS A 252 4.21 -3.44 21.75
N PHE A 253 3.36 -2.99 20.82
CA PHE A 253 3.36 -3.42 19.41
C PHE A 253 3.69 -2.29 18.44
N TRP A 254 4.45 -2.63 17.41
CA TRP A 254 4.83 -1.78 16.29
C TRP A 254 4.28 -2.38 15.00
N THR A 255 3.15 -1.85 14.55
CA THR A 255 2.38 -2.36 13.40
C THR A 255 2.91 -1.85 12.06
N GLU A 256 3.65 -0.75 12.03
CA GLU A 256 4.33 -0.31 10.81
C GLU A 256 5.72 0.25 11.07
N ASN A 257 6.73 -0.60 10.92
CA ASN A 257 8.13 -0.18 10.78
C ASN A 257 8.41 0.03 9.30
N TRP A 258 8.67 1.27 8.89
CA TRP A 258 8.88 1.60 7.48
C TRP A 258 10.31 1.32 7.03
N PRO A 259 10.63 0.21 6.31
CA PRO A 259 11.99 -0.11 5.92
C PRO A 259 12.46 0.67 4.69
N GLY A 260 11.68 1.63 4.25
CA GLY A 260 11.87 2.52 3.11
C GLY A 260 10.64 3.44 3.00
N TRP A 261 10.21 3.79 1.79
CA TRP A 261 9.06 4.67 1.58
C TRP A 261 8.38 4.40 0.24
N PHE A 262 7.13 4.84 0.09
CA PHE A 262 6.47 4.82 -1.21
C PHE A 262 7.02 5.88 -2.17
N LYS A 263 6.80 5.70 -3.47
CA LYS A 263 7.24 6.64 -4.51
C LYS A 263 6.04 7.34 -5.16
N THR A 264 6.18 8.63 -5.41
CA THR A 264 5.25 9.40 -6.24
C THR A 264 5.85 9.65 -7.63
N PHE A 265 5.00 9.78 -8.65
CA PHE A 265 5.45 10.17 -9.98
C PHE A 265 6.21 11.50 -9.92
N GLY A 266 7.40 11.53 -10.54
CA GLY A 266 8.30 12.69 -10.53
C GLY A 266 9.29 12.75 -9.36
N SER A 267 9.13 11.91 -8.33
CA SER A 267 10.05 11.85 -7.18
C SER A 267 11.23 10.90 -7.40
N ARG A 268 12.28 11.10 -6.60
CA ARG A 268 13.44 10.19 -6.51
C ARG A 268 13.05 8.87 -5.85
N ASP A 269 13.84 7.83 -6.10
CA ASP A 269 13.68 6.55 -5.41
C ASP A 269 14.02 6.72 -3.93
N PRO A 270 13.10 6.39 -3.02
CA PRO A 270 13.37 6.43 -1.59
C PRO A 270 14.30 5.27 -1.20
N HIS A 271 15.14 5.52 -0.19
CA HIS A 271 16.03 4.50 0.35
C HIS A 271 16.14 4.65 1.86
N ARG A 272 16.09 3.54 2.59
CA ARG A 272 16.43 3.48 4.01
C ARG A 272 17.49 2.39 4.23
N PRO A 273 18.66 2.72 4.80
CA PRO A 273 19.75 1.76 4.96
C PRO A 273 19.36 0.57 5.85
N PRO A 274 19.80 -0.65 5.52
CA PRO A 274 19.48 -1.83 6.32
C PRO A 274 20.00 -1.76 7.77
N GLU A 275 21.13 -1.09 8.00
CA GLU A 275 21.69 -0.84 9.33
C GLU A 275 20.77 0.01 10.20
N ASP A 276 20.10 1.02 9.62
CA ASP A 276 19.15 1.87 10.34
C ASP A 276 17.83 1.14 10.63
N VAL A 277 17.33 0.35 9.67
CA VAL A 277 16.17 -0.52 9.92
C VAL A 277 16.50 -1.50 11.06
N ALA A 278 17.67 -2.12 11.02
CA ALA A 278 18.10 -3.04 12.05
C ALA A 278 18.28 -2.37 13.41
N PHE A 279 18.84 -1.16 13.45
CA PHE A 279 18.94 -0.33 14.66
C PHE A 279 17.57 -0.08 15.27
N ALA A 280 16.62 0.41 14.47
CA ALA A 280 15.30 0.76 14.94
C ALA A 280 14.56 -0.46 15.53
N VAL A 281 14.65 -1.62 14.88
CA VAL A 281 14.05 -2.87 15.36
C VAL A 281 14.74 -3.39 16.62
N ALA A 282 16.08 -3.42 16.66
CA ALA A 282 16.82 -3.84 17.85
C ALA A 282 16.52 -2.93 19.06
N ARG A 283 16.46 -1.61 18.85
CA ARG A 283 16.04 -0.62 19.86
C ARG A 283 14.64 -0.88 20.37
N PHE A 284 13.69 -1.17 19.47
CA PHE A 284 12.32 -1.45 19.85
C PHE A 284 12.22 -2.69 20.77
N PHE A 285 12.87 -3.79 20.40
CA PHE A 285 12.92 -4.99 21.23
C PHE A 285 13.70 -4.78 22.53
N GLN A 286 14.84 -4.06 22.48
CA GLN A 286 15.61 -3.63 23.65
C GLN A 286 14.73 -2.90 24.67
N LYS A 287 13.79 -2.04 24.21
CA LYS A 287 12.86 -1.28 25.04
C LYS A 287 11.51 -1.97 25.26
N GLY A 288 11.52 -3.30 25.35
CA GLY A 288 10.37 -4.09 25.72
C GLY A 288 9.31 -4.23 24.63
N GLY A 289 9.62 -3.97 23.36
CA GLY A 289 8.76 -4.36 22.25
C GLY A 289 8.57 -5.88 22.17
N SER A 290 7.40 -6.34 21.71
CA SER A 290 7.13 -7.78 21.55
C SER A 290 6.49 -8.18 20.23
N LEU A 291 6.08 -7.20 19.41
CA LEU A 291 5.65 -7.43 18.03
C LEU A 291 6.17 -6.28 17.16
N ASN A 292 6.94 -6.60 16.13
CA ASN A 292 7.38 -5.66 15.11
C ASN A 292 6.92 -6.14 13.73
N ASN A 293 6.35 -5.25 12.93
CA ASN A 293 5.92 -5.52 11.56
C ASN A 293 6.62 -4.60 10.56
N TYR A 294 7.27 -5.18 9.56
CA TYR A 294 7.83 -4.43 8.44
C TYR A 294 6.74 -4.00 7.47
N TYR A 295 6.53 -2.69 7.33
CA TYR A 295 5.62 -2.08 6.38
C TYR A 295 6.42 -1.30 5.33
N MET A 296 6.83 -1.86 4.19
CA MET A 296 6.53 -3.18 3.62
C MET A 296 7.64 -4.21 3.77
N TYR A 297 7.29 -5.49 3.91
CA TYR A 297 8.24 -6.58 3.68
C TYR A 297 8.30 -7.00 2.21
N HIS A 298 7.14 -7.01 1.53
CA HIS A 298 7.03 -6.98 0.07
C HIS A 298 5.96 -5.94 -0.30
N GLY A 299 6.39 -4.89 -0.99
CA GLY A 299 5.48 -3.83 -1.39
C GLY A 299 4.71 -4.14 -2.67
N GLY A 300 5.39 -4.60 -3.73
CA GLY A 300 4.76 -5.06 -4.98
C GLY A 300 4.33 -3.93 -5.91
N THR A 301 3.20 -4.12 -6.60
CA THR A 301 2.75 -3.25 -7.69
C THR A 301 1.30 -2.80 -7.51
N ASN A 302 1.04 -1.51 -7.68
CA ASN A 302 -0.28 -0.92 -7.84
C ASN A 302 -0.83 -1.23 -9.25
N PHE A 303 -1.30 -2.46 -9.50
CA PHE A 303 -1.84 -2.83 -10.82
C PHE A 303 -3.17 -2.16 -11.14
N GLY A 304 -3.37 -1.88 -12.43
CA GLY A 304 -4.60 -1.27 -12.94
C GLY A 304 -4.66 0.21 -12.57
N ARG A 305 -5.88 0.72 -12.35
CA ARG A 305 -6.11 2.16 -12.10
C ARG A 305 -6.75 2.50 -10.75
N THR A 306 -7.23 1.51 -10.00
CA THR A 306 -7.95 1.72 -8.74
C THR A 306 -7.15 1.29 -7.52
N SER A 307 -5.82 1.25 -7.63
CA SER A 307 -4.92 0.79 -6.56
C SER A 307 -4.07 1.88 -5.94
N GLY A 308 -3.33 2.70 -6.70
CA GLY A 308 -2.51 3.77 -6.12
C GLY A 308 -3.21 5.12 -6.19
N GLY A 309 -2.93 6.02 -5.25
CA GLY A 309 -3.38 7.42 -5.38
C GLY A 309 -3.12 8.27 -4.14
N PRO A 310 -3.11 9.62 -4.27
CA PRO A 310 -2.90 10.36 -5.51
C PRO A 310 -1.42 10.39 -5.88
N PHE A 311 -1.09 10.38 -7.18
CA PHE A 311 0.28 10.41 -7.73
C PHE A 311 1.23 9.27 -7.30
N ILE A 312 0.78 8.31 -6.52
CA ILE A 312 1.56 7.11 -6.17
C ILE A 312 1.92 6.36 -7.45
N THR A 313 3.19 5.97 -7.59
CA THR A 313 3.64 5.24 -8.77
C THR A 313 2.97 3.87 -8.89
N THR A 314 3.02 3.30 -10.09
CA THR A 314 2.64 1.90 -10.31
C THR A 314 3.50 0.96 -9.48
N SER A 315 4.81 1.21 -9.40
CA SER A 315 5.67 0.51 -8.45
C SER A 315 5.31 0.89 -7.02
N TYR A 316 5.19 -0.09 -6.15
CA TYR A 316 5.11 0.07 -4.70
C TYR A 316 6.25 -0.69 -4.03
N ASP A 317 7.45 -0.71 -4.63
CA ASP A 317 8.63 -1.46 -4.16
C ASP A 317 8.98 -1.19 -2.68
N TYR A 318 8.82 0.07 -2.25
CA TYR A 318 9.02 0.53 -0.88
C TYR A 318 10.46 0.43 -0.35
N ASP A 319 11.46 0.12 -1.21
CA ASP A 319 12.80 -0.33 -0.79
C ASP A 319 12.69 -1.50 0.21
N ALA A 320 11.70 -2.37 0.00
CA ALA A 320 11.37 -3.46 0.90
C ALA A 320 12.42 -4.59 0.88
N PRO A 321 12.52 -5.39 1.96
CA PRO A 321 13.34 -6.61 2.00
C PRO A 321 13.09 -7.58 0.84
N ILE A 322 11.86 -7.69 0.34
CA ILE A 322 11.53 -8.36 -0.91
C ILE A 322 11.07 -7.28 -1.90
N ASP A 323 11.77 -7.15 -3.02
CA ASP A 323 11.49 -6.13 -4.02
C ASP A 323 10.13 -6.32 -4.72
N GLU A 324 9.78 -5.37 -5.60
CA GLU A 324 8.56 -5.41 -6.42
C GLU A 324 8.36 -6.73 -7.18
N TYR A 325 9.43 -7.37 -7.63
CA TYR A 325 9.39 -8.58 -8.46
C TYR A 325 9.42 -9.88 -7.65
N GLY A 326 9.51 -9.79 -6.31
CA GLY A 326 9.52 -10.94 -5.42
C GLY A 326 10.92 -11.51 -5.14
N ILE A 327 11.97 -10.73 -5.40
CA ILE A 327 13.37 -11.11 -5.17
C ILE A 327 13.83 -10.56 -3.81
N ALA A 328 14.58 -11.35 -3.05
CA ALA A 328 15.19 -10.91 -1.80
C ALA A 328 16.25 -9.83 -2.08
N ARG A 329 16.07 -8.64 -1.51
CA ARG A 329 16.96 -7.48 -1.67
C ARG A 329 18.15 -7.60 -0.72
N LEU A 330 19.34 -7.89 -1.25
CA LEU A 330 20.56 -7.94 -0.45
C LEU A 330 21.33 -6.60 -0.50
N PRO A 331 21.87 -6.13 0.64
CA PRO A 331 22.06 -6.89 1.88
C PRO A 331 20.87 -6.81 2.86
N LYS A 332 19.84 -5.98 2.60
CA LYS A 332 18.75 -5.70 3.56
C LYS A 332 18.05 -6.95 4.09
N TRP A 333 17.55 -7.82 3.21
CA TRP A 333 16.87 -9.05 3.61
C TRP A 333 17.77 -9.96 4.46
N GLY A 334 19.03 -10.13 4.06
CA GLY A 334 19.98 -10.98 4.79
C GLY A 334 20.38 -10.41 6.14
N HIS A 335 20.62 -9.10 6.21
CA HIS A 335 20.97 -8.41 7.45
C HIS A 335 19.84 -8.46 8.47
N LEU A 336 18.59 -8.25 8.03
CA LEU A 336 17.42 -8.37 8.89
C LEU A 336 17.18 -9.82 9.33
N LYS A 337 17.43 -10.81 8.46
CA LYS A 337 17.39 -12.22 8.86
C LYS A 337 18.36 -12.53 10.01
N GLN A 338 19.59 -12.05 9.96
CA GLN A 338 20.57 -12.22 11.04
C GLN A 338 20.13 -11.52 12.34
N LEU A 339 19.53 -10.33 12.23
CA LEU A 339 18.91 -9.64 13.36
C LEU A 339 17.80 -10.49 13.98
N HIS A 340 16.91 -11.07 13.17
CA HIS A 340 15.81 -11.90 13.64
C HIS A 340 16.31 -13.12 14.41
N GLU A 341 17.32 -13.82 13.87
CA GLU A 341 17.98 -14.94 14.53
C GLU A 341 18.55 -14.52 15.90
N ALA A 342 19.22 -13.37 15.98
CA ALA A 342 19.76 -12.85 17.24
C ALA A 342 18.67 -12.48 18.26
N ILE A 343 17.56 -11.88 17.83
CA ILE A 343 16.41 -11.59 18.72
C ILE A 343 15.78 -12.88 19.25
N LYS A 344 15.64 -13.91 18.41
CA LYS A 344 15.07 -15.20 18.82
C LYS A 344 15.94 -15.93 19.83
N LEU A 345 17.26 -15.79 19.76
CA LEU A 345 18.15 -16.29 20.82
C LEU A 345 17.90 -15.62 22.18
N CYS A 346 17.40 -14.39 22.19
CA CYS A 346 17.05 -13.63 23.40
C CYS A 346 15.60 -13.87 23.88
N GLU A 347 14.78 -14.66 23.18
CA GLU A 347 13.33 -14.69 23.36
C GLU A 347 12.91 -15.04 24.80
N HIS A 348 13.50 -16.08 25.39
CA HIS A 348 13.12 -16.52 26.73
C HIS A 348 13.42 -15.46 27.82
N PRO A 349 14.67 -14.96 27.99
CA PRO A 349 14.94 -13.88 28.94
C PRO A 349 14.09 -12.63 28.69
N MET A 350 13.84 -12.25 27.43
CA MET A 350 13.04 -11.06 27.12
C MET A 350 11.55 -11.18 27.46
N LEU A 351 11.00 -12.40 27.47
CA LEU A 351 9.59 -12.64 27.77
C LEU A 351 9.33 -12.95 29.24
N HIS A 352 10.33 -13.48 29.95
CA HIS A 352 10.17 -13.99 31.33
C HIS A 352 11.08 -13.31 32.35
N GLY A 353 12.10 -12.58 31.90
CA GLY A 353 13.04 -11.88 32.76
C GLY A 353 12.63 -10.45 33.08
N GLU A 354 13.17 -9.95 34.19
CA GLU A 354 13.00 -8.56 34.61
C GLU A 354 14.01 -7.67 33.88
N PRO A 355 13.58 -6.56 33.28
CA PRO A 355 14.48 -5.63 32.60
C PRO A 355 15.24 -4.75 33.61
N THR A 356 16.55 -4.61 33.42
CA THR A 356 17.41 -3.66 34.13
C THR A 356 18.08 -2.74 33.13
N LEU A 357 17.84 -1.43 33.26
CA LEU A 357 18.50 -0.40 32.47
C LEU A 357 19.80 0.05 33.15
N LEU A 358 20.90 0.04 32.40
CA LEU A 358 22.20 0.49 32.83
C LEU A 358 22.70 1.61 31.91
N SER A 359 23.03 2.78 32.48
CA SER A 359 23.76 3.80 31.73
C SER A 359 25.23 3.39 31.62
N LEU A 360 25.76 3.37 30.40
CA LEU A 360 27.16 3.07 30.10
C LEU A 360 27.92 4.30 29.59
N GLY A 361 27.24 5.44 29.46
CA GLY A 361 27.75 6.70 28.95
C GLY A 361 26.61 7.71 28.77
N SER A 362 26.91 8.85 28.17
CA SER A 362 25.91 9.91 27.91
C SER A 362 24.88 9.51 26.85
N LEU A 363 25.31 8.74 25.84
CA LEU A 363 24.47 8.24 24.74
C LEU A 363 24.57 6.71 24.61
N GLN A 364 25.09 6.03 25.63
CA GLN A 364 25.28 4.59 25.64
C GLN A 364 24.53 3.99 26.83
N GLU A 365 23.80 2.93 26.54
CA GLU A 365 23.01 2.22 27.54
C GLU A 365 23.01 0.71 27.25
N ALA A 366 22.73 -0.06 28.29
CA ALA A 366 22.44 -1.48 28.18
C ALA A 366 21.12 -1.80 28.87
N ASP A 367 20.21 -2.47 28.15
CA ASP A 367 19.03 -3.08 28.75
C ASP A 367 19.31 -4.58 28.89
N VAL A 368 19.24 -5.07 30.12
CA VAL A 368 19.56 -6.46 30.50
C VAL A 368 18.29 -7.14 30.98
N TYR A 369 17.99 -8.29 30.40
CA TYR A 369 16.87 -9.15 30.78
C TYR A 369 17.42 -10.40 31.47
N THR A 370 17.08 -10.57 32.75
CA THR A 370 17.50 -11.73 33.54
C THR A 370 16.29 -12.47 34.07
N ASP A 371 16.21 -13.78 33.82
CA ASP A 371 15.18 -14.63 34.39
C ASP A 371 15.67 -15.36 35.66
N SER A 372 14.72 -15.89 36.45
CA SER A 372 15.01 -16.61 37.68
C SER A 372 15.75 -17.95 37.49
N SER A 373 15.81 -18.47 36.25
CA SER A 373 16.55 -19.68 35.90
C SER A 373 18.02 -19.40 35.57
N GLY A 374 18.42 -18.13 35.54
CA GLY A 374 19.77 -17.69 35.19
C GLY A 374 19.96 -17.39 33.71
N GLY A 375 18.90 -17.43 32.88
CA GLY A 375 18.93 -16.95 31.52
C GLY A 375 19.15 -15.43 31.49
N CYS A 376 20.02 -14.96 30.60
CA CYS A 376 20.40 -13.54 30.51
C CYS A 376 20.53 -13.11 29.05
N ALA A 377 19.82 -12.06 28.65
CA ALA A 377 20.04 -11.38 27.36
C ALA A 377 20.33 -9.90 27.59
N ALA A 378 21.25 -9.31 26.83
CA ALA A 378 21.56 -7.88 26.90
C ALA A 378 21.57 -7.23 25.52
N PHE A 379 21.09 -5.99 25.47
CA PHE A 379 21.15 -5.13 24.30
C PHE A 379 21.97 -3.91 24.69
N ILE A 380 23.10 -3.69 24.01
CA ILE A 380 24.01 -2.58 24.29
C ILE A 380 23.93 -1.60 23.11
N SER A 381 23.38 -0.42 23.34
CA SER A 381 23.16 0.59 22.30
C SER A 381 24.11 1.77 22.40
N ASN A 382 24.58 2.24 21.25
CA ASN A 382 25.20 3.53 21.06
C ASN A 382 24.29 4.41 20.21
N MET A 383 23.74 5.47 20.82
CA MET A 383 22.85 6.45 20.18
C MET A 383 23.60 7.67 19.66
N ASP A 384 24.94 7.67 19.71
CA ASP A 384 25.77 8.68 19.06
C ASP A 384 25.77 8.41 17.54
N GLU A 385 25.30 9.37 16.75
CA GLU A 385 25.16 9.24 15.29
C GLU A 385 26.51 9.30 14.56
N GLU A 386 27.54 9.87 15.18
CA GLU A 386 28.81 10.17 14.53
C GLU A 386 29.96 9.34 15.08
N ASN A 387 29.97 9.09 16.39
CA ASN A 387 31.15 8.57 17.08
C ASN A 387 30.98 7.13 17.56
N GLU A 388 31.98 6.30 17.25
CA GLU A 388 32.14 5.00 17.87
C GLU A 388 32.51 5.14 19.36
N LYS A 389 32.12 4.15 20.17
CA LYS A 389 32.42 4.12 21.60
C LYS A 389 32.81 2.73 22.06
N THR A 390 33.82 2.66 22.91
CA THR A 390 34.13 1.46 23.69
C THR A 390 33.51 1.62 25.08
N VAL A 391 32.63 0.69 25.45
CA VAL A 391 31.97 0.66 26.77
C VAL A 391 32.41 -0.58 27.55
N TYR A 392 32.30 -0.52 28.88
CA TYR A 392 32.54 -1.66 29.76
C TYR A 392 31.22 -2.19 30.31
N PHE A 393 30.90 -3.46 30.01
CA PHE A 393 29.71 -4.14 30.51
C PHE A 393 30.13 -5.50 31.08
N GLN A 394 29.73 -5.79 32.33
CA GLN A 394 30.10 -7.01 33.05
C GLN A 394 31.61 -7.34 33.00
N ASN A 395 32.46 -6.33 33.20
CA ASN A 395 33.94 -6.41 33.13
C ASN A 395 34.52 -6.81 31.77
N VAL A 396 33.73 -6.75 30.69
CA VAL A 396 34.17 -6.96 29.31
C VAL A 396 34.01 -5.65 28.53
N SER A 397 34.99 -5.34 27.68
CA SER A 397 34.94 -4.18 26.79
C SER A 397 34.20 -4.51 25.50
N TYR A 398 33.23 -3.69 25.12
CA TYR A 398 32.48 -3.80 23.87
C TYR A 398 32.69 -2.56 23.02
N HIS A 399 33.06 -2.76 21.76
CA HIS A 399 33.19 -1.69 20.79
C HIS A 399 31.90 -1.54 19.99
N LEU A 400 31.30 -0.36 20.07
CA LEU A 400 30.02 -0.02 19.46
C LEU A 400 30.23 1.01 18.35
N PRO A 401 29.92 0.66 17.08
CA PRO A 401 29.82 1.65 16.02
C PRO A 401 28.81 2.77 16.33
N PRO A 402 28.86 3.91 15.63
CA PRO A 402 27.82 4.93 15.69
C PRO A 402 26.44 4.32 15.37
N TRP A 403 25.39 4.85 15.99
CA TRP A 403 23.99 4.48 15.74
C TRP A 403 23.76 2.97 15.65
N SER A 404 24.21 2.24 16.67
CA SER A 404 24.20 0.77 16.64
C SER A 404 23.72 0.13 17.93
N VAL A 405 23.17 -1.08 17.82
CA VAL A 405 22.84 -1.96 18.94
C VAL A 405 23.60 -3.28 18.78
N SER A 406 24.33 -3.69 19.81
CA SER A 406 24.90 -5.04 19.93
C SER A 406 23.96 -5.92 20.74
N ILE A 407 23.62 -7.11 20.22
CA ILE A 407 22.73 -8.08 20.87
C ILE A 407 23.56 -9.23 21.44
N LEU A 408 23.42 -9.48 22.73
CA LEU A 408 24.16 -10.49 23.49
C LEU A 408 23.16 -11.47 24.12
N PRO A 409 22.84 -12.60 23.47
CA PRO A 409 21.84 -13.56 23.96
C PRO A 409 22.19 -14.30 25.25
N ASP A 410 23.44 -14.19 25.69
CA ASP A 410 23.98 -14.77 26.93
C ASP A 410 24.61 -13.68 27.83
N CYS A 411 24.32 -12.40 27.57
CA CYS A 411 24.93 -11.23 28.19
C CYS A 411 26.45 -11.13 28.06
N LYS A 412 27.10 -11.95 27.21
CA LYS A 412 28.55 -12.00 27.09
C LYS A 412 29.05 -11.89 25.66
N ASN A 413 28.53 -12.71 24.75
CA ASN A 413 28.98 -12.81 23.37
C ASN A 413 28.05 -12.00 22.46
N VAL A 414 28.62 -11.13 21.63
CA VAL A 414 27.86 -10.38 20.63
C VAL A 414 27.48 -11.32 19.50
N ALA A 415 26.20 -11.67 19.41
CA ALA A 415 25.66 -12.47 18.30
C ALA A 415 25.43 -11.62 17.05
N PHE A 416 25.08 -10.34 17.23
CA PHE A 416 24.77 -9.43 16.13
C PHE A 416 25.03 -7.97 16.54
N ASN A 417 25.44 -7.13 15.58
CA ASN A 417 25.44 -5.68 15.73
C ASN A 417 24.79 -5.03 14.51
N THR A 418 23.89 -4.08 14.74
CA THR A 418 23.03 -3.51 13.69
C THR A 418 23.79 -2.75 12.61
N ALA A 419 24.99 -2.22 12.90
CA ALA A 419 25.81 -1.49 11.94
C ALA A 419 26.85 -2.37 11.22
N LYS A 420 27.02 -3.64 11.62
CA LYS A 420 28.00 -4.56 11.02
C LYS A 420 27.33 -5.47 9.98
N VAL A 421 27.12 -4.93 8.77
CA VAL A 421 26.48 -5.67 7.67
C VAL A 421 27.43 -6.71 7.07
N GLY A 422 27.13 -7.99 7.27
CA GLY A 422 27.95 -9.12 6.81
C GLY A 422 27.53 -9.74 5.46
N HIS A 423 26.42 -9.28 4.87
CA HIS A 423 25.89 -9.81 3.62
C HIS A 423 26.43 -9.06 2.39
N GLN A 424 26.65 -9.80 1.30
CA GLN A 424 27.01 -9.22 0.01
C GLN A 424 25.83 -8.43 -0.58
N THR A 425 26.10 -7.25 -1.13
CA THR A 425 25.12 -6.44 -1.87
C THR A 425 24.80 -7.08 -3.22
N SER A 426 23.51 -7.21 -3.53
CA SER A 426 23.03 -7.59 -4.87
C SER A 426 22.63 -6.34 -5.64
N ILE A 427 23.00 -6.24 -6.92
CA ILE A 427 22.52 -5.20 -7.83
C ILE A 427 21.51 -5.84 -8.78
N MET A 428 20.29 -5.31 -8.80
CA MET A 428 19.29 -5.74 -9.76
C MET A 428 19.57 -5.10 -11.12
N GLU A 429 19.63 -5.92 -12.16
CA GLU A 429 19.82 -5.49 -13.54
C GLU A 429 18.56 -5.80 -14.36
N MET A 430 18.01 -4.79 -15.03
CA MET A 430 16.90 -4.96 -15.97
C MET A 430 17.48 -5.16 -17.37
N VAL A 431 17.78 -6.42 -17.72
CA VAL A 431 18.35 -6.78 -19.03
C VAL A 431 17.25 -6.80 -20.10
N PRO A 432 17.40 -6.07 -21.22
CA PRO A 432 16.43 -6.11 -22.31
C PRO A 432 16.34 -7.51 -22.95
N GLU A 433 15.12 -8.02 -23.13
CA GLU A 433 14.84 -9.31 -23.76
C GLU A 433 14.02 -9.12 -25.06
N TYR A 434 14.14 -10.05 -26.01
CA TYR A 434 13.38 -9.96 -27.27
C TYR A 434 11.88 -10.17 -27.02
N LEU A 435 11.05 -9.26 -27.53
CA LEU A 435 9.59 -9.34 -27.45
C LEU A 435 9.09 -10.62 -28.13
N GLN A 436 8.53 -11.54 -27.36
CA GLN A 436 7.84 -12.72 -27.87
C GLN A 436 6.35 -12.39 -28.07
N ALA A 437 5.84 -12.57 -29.30
CA ALA A 437 4.44 -12.35 -29.58
C ALA A 437 3.57 -13.31 -28.76
N SER A 438 2.66 -12.75 -27.95
CA SER A 438 1.69 -13.51 -27.19
C SER A 438 0.54 -13.91 -28.12
N MET A 439 0.56 -15.18 -28.54
CA MET A 439 -0.42 -15.93 -29.34
C MET A 439 0.01 -16.24 -30.78
N THR A 440 -0.08 -17.54 -31.06
CA THR A 440 0.07 -18.26 -32.32
C THR A 440 -0.41 -17.48 -33.56
N SER A 441 0.53 -16.89 -34.29
CA SER A 441 0.41 -16.83 -35.75
C SER A 441 1.21 -18.00 -36.33
N PRO A 442 0.68 -18.81 -37.27
CA PRO A 442 1.40 -19.93 -37.88
C PRO A 442 2.58 -19.50 -38.77
N ASP A 443 2.82 -18.21 -38.93
CA ASP A 443 3.91 -17.70 -39.76
C ASP A 443 5.23 -17.75 -38.98
N LYS A 444 5.82 -18.95 -38.97
CA LYS A 444 7.25 -19.16 -38.76
C LYS A 444 8.01 -18.53 -39.92
N GLU A 445 8.11 -17.20 -39.95
CA GLU A 445 9.10 -16.51 -40.77
C GLU A 445 9.49 -15.17 -40.14
N SER A 446 10.80 -15.04 -39.91
CA SER A 446 11.57 -13.94 -39.34
C SER A 446 11.15 -12.52 -39.77
N LYS A 447 10.07 -11.98 -39.21
CA LYS A 447 9.78 -10.53 -39.28
C LYS A 447 9.61 -10.00 -37.88
N ALA A 448 10.36 -8.94 -37.57
CA ALA A 448 10.18 -8.20 -36.33
C ALA A 448 8.69 -7.87 -36.13
N PRO A 449 8.13 -8.03 -34.93
CA PRO A 449 6.71 -7.82 -34.70
C PRO A 449 6.35 -6.37 -35.04
N LYS A 450 5.28 -6.19 -35.82
CA LYS A 450 4.80 -4.86 -36.24
C LYS A 450 3.79 -4.34 -35.23
N TRP A 451 3.87 -3.06 -34.92
CA TRP A 451 2.90 -2.38 -34.06
C TRP A 451 1.58 -2.17 -34.80
N GLY A 452 0.47 -2.40 -34.10
CA GLY A 452 -0.83 -1.85 -34.45
C GLY A 452 -1.03 -0.52 -33.74
N VAL A 453 -1.37 0.53 -34.48
CA VAL A 453 -1.56 1.89 -33.98
C VAL A 453 -2.99 2.37 -34.23
N TYR A 454 -3.61 2.97 -33.22
CA TYR A 454 -4.89 3.67 -33.32
C TYR A 454 -4.79 5.03 -32.62
N VAL A 455 -5.03 6.12 -33.35
CA VAL A 455 -4.95 7.50 -32.82
C VAL A 455 -6.36 8.03 -32.64
N GLU A 456 -6.71 8.41 -31.41
CA GLU A 456 -7.99 9.03 -31.11
C GLU A 456 -8.02 10.50 -31.52
N LYS A 457 -9.22 11.00 -31.82
CA LYS A 457 -9.45 12.43 -32.00
C LYS A 457 -9.57 13.12 -30.66
N ALA A 458 -8.97 14.29 -30.53
CA ALA A 458 -9.14 15.12 -29.33
C ALA A 458 -10.56 15.73 -29.27
N GLY A 459 -11.15 15.75 -28.08
CA GLY A 459 -12.47 16.33 -27.83
C GLY A 459 -13.57 15.27 -27.70
N ILE A 460 -14.80 15.66 -28.04
CA ILE A 460 -15.98 14.82 -27.92
C ILE A 460 -15.97 13.74 -29.01
N TRP A 461 -15.81 12.49 -28.59
CA TRP A 461 -16.03 11.31 -29.44
C TRP A 461 -17.50 10.86 -29.34
N GLY A 462 -18.09 10.43 -30.45
CA GLY A 462 -19.51 10.04 -30.52
C GLY A 462 -20.47 11.18 -30.15
N GLU A 463 -21.49 10.86 -29.35
CA GLU A 463 -22.40 11.86 -28.77
C GLU A 463 -21.87 12.39 -27.44
N ALA A 464 -22.10 13.67 -27.16
CA ALA A 464 -21.77 14.27 -25.87
C ALA A 464 -22.61 13.64 -24.74
N ASP A 465 -22.01 13.45 -23.57
CA ASP A 465 -22.76 12.92 -22.43
C ASP A 465 -23.69 13.99 -21.83
N PHE A 466 -23.24 15.25 -21.81
CA PHE A 466 -24.06 16.41 -21.43
C PHE A 466 -23.39 17.75 -21.79
N VAL A 467 -24.14 18.84 -21.65
CA VAL A 467 -23.67 20.23 -21.78
C VAL A 467 -24.04 20.99 -20.51
N LYS A 468 -23.13 21.81 -19.98
CA LYS A 468 -23.36 22.63 -18.79
C LYS A 468 -22.67 23.99 -18.91
N ASN A 469 -23.31 25.04 -18.42
CA ASN A 469 -22.63 26.33 -18.22
C ASN A 469 -21.69 26.22 -17.02
N GLY A 470 -20.41 26.50 -17.25
CA GLY A 470 -19.35 26.39 -16.25
C GLY A 470 -18.84 24.96 -16.00
N PHE A 471 -17.92 24.84 -15.06
CA PHE A 471 -17.21 23.59 -14.75
C PHE A 471 -18.01 22.64 -13.85
N VAL A 472 -17.69 21.36 -13.98
CA VAL A 472 -18.12 20.28 -13.07
C VAL A 472 -16.92 19.79 -12.26
N ASP A 473 -17.18 19.19 -11.11
CA ASP A 473 -16.14 18.45 -10.39
C ASP A 473 -15.85 17.14 -11.15
N HIS A 474 -14.57 16.87 -11.40
CA HIS A 474 -14.13 15.71 -12.17
C HIS A 474 -14.59 14.41 -11.50
N ILE A 475 -14.33 14.24 -10.21
CA ILE A 475 -14.58 12.99 -9.48
C ILE A 475 -16.08 12.70 -9.45
N ASN A 476 -16.91 13.70 -9.12
CA ASN A 476 -18.37 13.58 -9.14
C ASN A 476 -18.93 13.22 -10.51
N THR A 477 -18.25 13.63 -11.59
CA THR A 477 -18.69 13.38 -12.96
C THR A 477 -18.28 11.99 -13.44
N THR A 478 -17.01 11.61 -13.26
CA THR A 478 -16.49 10.32 -13.74
C THR A 478 -16.80 9.16 -12.80
N LYS A 479 -17.10 9.45 -11.53
CA LYS A 479 -17.32 8.47 -10.45
C LYS A 479 -16.18 7.45 -10.34
N ASP A 480 -14.96 7.89 -10.65
CA ASP A 480 -13.76 7.04 -10.71
C ASP A 480 -13.92 5.81 -11.63
N THR A 481 -14.78 5.88 -12.66
CA THR A 481 -14.93 4.81 -13.66
C THR A 481 -13.87 4.87 -14.76
N THR A 482 -13.25 6.04 -14.91
CA THR A 482 -12.17 6.39 -15.84
C THR A 482 -11.35 7.51 -15.21
N ASP A 483 -10.08 7.61 -15.62
CA ASP A 483 -9.21 8.72 -15.23
C ASP A 483 -9.47 9.99 -16.05
N TYR A 484 -10.27 9.90 -17.12
CA TYR A 484 -10.32 10.89 -18.19
C TYR A 484 -11.68 11.62 -18.26
N LEU A 485 -11.63 12.95 -18.34
CA LEU A 485 -12.81 13.78 -18.60
C LEU A 485 -12.49 14.87 -19.62
N TRP A 486 -13.24 14.87 -20.72
CA TRP A 486 -13.17 15.89 -21.75
C TRP A 486 -14.07 17.09 -21.42
N TYR A 487 -13.51 18.28 -21.62
CA TYR A 487 -14.20 19.56 -21.58
C TYR A 487 -13.98 20.24 -22.94
N THR A 488 -15.05 20.42 -23.72
CA THR A 488 -14.98 21.09 -25.02
C THR A 488 -15.85 22.34 -25.03
N THR A 489 -15.27 23.47 -25.41
CA THR A 489 -16.00 24.71 -25.68
C THR A 489 -15.54 25.32 -26.99
N SER A 490 -16.25 26.34 -27.44
CA SER A 490 -15.82 27.11 -28.60
C SER A 490 -16.10 28.59 -28.43
N PHE A 491 -15.29 29.41 -29.07
CA PHE A 491 -15.48 30.86 -29.12
C PHE A 491 -15.14 31.38 -30.52
N TYR A 492 -15.67 32.55 -30.85
CA TYR A 492 -15.47 33.17 -32.16
C TYR A 492 -14.37 34.24 -32.07
N VAL A 493 -13.49 34.24 -33.08
CA VAL A 493 -12.45 35.23 -33.29
C VAL A 493 -12.82 36.03 -34.54
N ASN A 494 -12.87 37.35 -34.42
CA ASN A 494 -13.20 38.24 -35.54
C ASN A 494 -12.10 38.22 -36.61
N GLU A 495 -12.48 38.35 -37.87
CA GLU A 495 -11.54 38.37 -39.01
C GLU A 495 -10.53 39.52 -38.94
N ASN A 496 -10.89 40.61 -38.27
CA ASN A 496 -10.06 41.82 -38.12
C ASN A 496 -9.14 41.77 -36.88
N GLU A 497 -8.96 40.60 -36.25
CA GLU A 497 -8.08 40.45 -35.09
C GLU A 497 -6.60 40.51 -35.49
N GLU A 498 -5.83 41.35 -34.81
CA GLU A 498 -4.42 41.62 -35.15
C GLU A 498 -3.52 40.39 -34.97
N ILE A 499 -3.93 39.46 -34.10
CA ILE A 499 -3.28 38.16 -33.90
C ILE A 499 -3.38 37.23 -35.12
N LEU A 500 -4.28 37.51 -36.07
CA LEU A 500 -4.41 36.75 -37.31
C LEU A 500 -3.44 37.23 -38.39
N SER A 501 -3.01 38.50 -38.34
CA SER A 501 -2.12 39.14 -39.31
C SER A 501 -0.67 39.26 -38.85
N ASN A 502 -0.40 39.23 -37.54
CA ASN A 502 0.94 39.36 -36.95
C ASN A 502 1.47 38.01 -36.44
N ARG A 503 2.79 37.87 -36.23
CA ARG A 503 3.41 36.72 -35.50
C ARG A 503 3.06 36.68 -34.01
N ASN A 504 2.13 37.52 -33.53
CA ASN A 504 1.69 37.55 -32.14
C ASN A 504 0.71 36.41 -31.87
N GLN A 505 0.92 35.68 -30.78
CA GLN A 505 0.11 34.54 -30.39
C GLN A 505 -0.78 34.93 -29.21
N ALA A 506 -2.06 34.53 -29.27
CA ALA A 506 -2.89 34.55 -28.08
C ALA A 506 -2.36 33.53 -27.08
N THR A 507 -2.66 33.70 -25.80
CA THR A 507 -2.20 32.79 -24.75
C THR A 507 -3.37 32.13 -24.06
N LEU A 508 -3.38 30.79 -24.04
CA LEU A 508 -4.33 29.99 -23.27
C LEU A 508 -3.82 29.86 -21.85
N VAL A 509 -4.64 30.28 -20.88
CA VAL A 509 -4.34 30.21 -19.45
C VAL A 509 -5.41 29.36 -18.77
N ILE A 510 -5.00 28.30 -18.10
CA ILE A 510 -5.90 27.34 -17.45
C ILE A 510 -5.43 27.11 -16.02
N SER A 511 -6.36 27.17 -15.07
CA SER A 511 -6.13 26.76 -13.69
C SER A 511 -6.93 25.50 -13.38
N SER A 512 -6.34 24.58 -12.62
CA SER A 512 -6.94 23.28 -12.30
C SER A 512 -6.66 22.88 -10.85
N LYS A 513 -7.61 22.19 -10.22
CA LYS A 513 -7.41 21.47 -8.95
C LYS A 513 -6.61 20.18 -9.12
N GLY A 514 -6.31 19.80 -10.36
CA GLY A 514 -5.51 18.64 -10.70
C GLY A 514 -6.26 17.58 -11.51
N HIS A 515 -5.63 16.43 -11.78
CA HIS A 515 -4.23 16.11 -11.43
C HIS A 515 -3.29 16.37 -12.60
N ALA A 516 -3.77 16.17 -13.83
CA ALA A 516 -3.07 16.52 -15.06
C ALA A 516 -4.04 16.99 -16.15
N LEU A 517 -3.50 17.59 -17.21
CA LEU A 517 -4.25 18.16 -18.32
C LEU A 517 -3.48 18.04 -19.64
N HIS A 518 -4.20 17.71 -20.70
CA HIS A 518 -3.79 18.02 -22.08
C HIS A 518 -4.71 19.08 -22.68
N ALA A 519 -4.13 20.13 -23.25
CA ALA A 519 -4.87 21.21 -23.88
C ALA A 519 -4.78 21.14 -25.41
N PHE A 520 -5.92 21.06 -26.08
CA PHE A 520 -6.01 21.05 -27.54
C PHE A 520 -6.78 22.28 -28.03
N VAL A 521 -6.30 22.87 -29.12
CA VAL A 521 -6.98 23.94 -29.85
C VAL A 521 -7.14 23.49 -31.29
N ASN A 522 -8.39 23.49 -31.79
CA ASN A 522 -8.73 23.01 -33.12
C ASN A 522 -8.12 21.61 -33.41
N GLN A 523 -8.30 20.68 -32.45
CA GLN A 523 -7.77 19.29 -32.45
C GLN A 523 -6.24 19.15 -32.41
N LYS A 524 -5.46 20.24 -32.27
CA LYS A 524 -4.00 20.19 -32.15
C LYS A 524 -3.58 20.39 -30.70
N LEU A 525 -2.69 19.53 -30.20
CA LEU A 525 -2.11 19.65 -28.86
C LEU A 525 -1.31 20.96 -28.76
N GLN A 526 -1.60 21.76 -27.73
CA GLN A 526 -0.90 23.00 -27.40
C GLN A 526 0.07 22.82 -26.24
N GLY A 527 -0.15 21.81 -25.40
CA GLY A 527 0.72 21.51 -24.27
C GLY A 527 0.03 20.65 -23.21
N SER A 528 0.79 20.33 -22.17
CA SER A 528 0.34 19.54 -21.03
C SER A 528 0.81 20.16 -19.73
N ALA A 529 0.08 19.94 -18.64
CA ALA A 529 0.49 20.33 -17.30
C ALA A 529 -0.01 19.32 -16.27
N SER A 530 0.62 19.29 -15.10
CA SER A 530 0.23 18.46 -13.98
C SER A 530 0.63 19.10 -12.66
N GLY A 531 0.05 18.58 -11.58
CA GLY A 531 0.59 18.76 -10.23
C GLY A 531 1.95 18.08 -10.04
N ASN A 532 2.54 18.20 -8.85
CA ASN A 532 3.91 17.76 -8.55
C ASN A 532 4.01 16.68 -7.45
N GLY A 533 3.03 15.78 -7.36
CA GLY A 533 2.99 14.67 -6.40
C GLY A 533 2.61 15.08 -4.98
N LEU A 534 3.05 16.26 -4.52
CA LEU A 534 2.67 16.85 -3.22
C LEU A 534 1.44 17.77 -3.33
N ASN A 535 1.34 18.50 -4.44
CA ASN A 535 0.20 19.37 -4.73
C ASN A 535 -0.40 18.99 -6.09
N SER A 536 -1.70 18.70 -6.11
CA SER A 536 -2.45 18.39 -7.32
C SER A 536 -2.79 19.62 -8.17
N THR A 537 -2.88 20.81 -7.55
CA THR A 537 -3.25 22.05 -8.25
C THR A 537 -2.13 22.54 -9.14
N PHE A 538 -2.47 23.10 -10.31
CA PHE A 538 -1.51 23.70 -11.22
C PHE A 538 -2.16 24.77 -12.11
N ASP A 539 -1.31 25.65 -12.63
CA ASP A 539 -1.63 26.58 -13.71
C ASP A 539 -0.90 26.14 -15.00
N PHE A 540 -1.57 26.29 -16.13
CA PHE A 540 -1.05 26.04 -17.46
C PHE A 540 -1.12 27.32 -18.27
N GLU A 541 -0.02 27.68 -18.91
CA GLU A 541 0.06 28.81 -19.83
C GLU A 541 0.77 28.35 -21.11
N SER A 542 0.11 28.51 -22.25
CA SER A 542 0.72 28.16 -23.54
C SER A 542 0.24 29.12 -24.64
N PRO A 543 1.15 29.58 -25.52
CA PRO A 543 0.75 30.33 -26.69
C PRO A 543 -0.03 29.42 -27.65
N ILE A 544 -1.08 29.97 -28.25
CA ILE A 544 -1.98 29.24 -29.14
C ILE A 544 -2.16 29.95 -30.48
N LEU A 545 -2.37 29.14 -31.53
CA LEU A 545 -2.72 29.63 -32.86
C LEU A 545 -4.24 29.57 -33.05
N LEU A 546 -4.83 30.73 -33.30
CA LEU A 546 -6.26 30.90 -33.58
C LEU A 546 -6.49 31.13 -35.07
N LYS A 547 -7.66 30.74 -35.55
CA LYS A 547 -8.14 31.04 -36.91
C LYS A 547 -9.29 32.03 -36.85
N ALA A 548 -9.57 32.72 -37.95
CA ALA A 548 -10.81 33.48 -38.08
C ALA A 548 -12.04 32.58 -37.89
N GLY A 549 -13.08 33.12 -37.27
CA GLY A 549 -14.32 32.39 -36.99
C GLY A 549 -14.23 31.49 -35.75
N LYS A 550 -14.87 30.33 -35.81
CA LYS A 550 -15.02 29.41 -34.67
C LYS A 550 -13.70 28.71 -34.34
N ASN A 551 -13.24 28.86 -33.10
CA ASN A 551 -12.13 28.09 -32.54
C ASN A 551 -12.66 27.16 -31.45
N GLU A 552 -12.25 25.90 -31.51
CA GLU A 552 -12.60 24.91 -30.51
C GLU A 552 -11.44 24.72 -29.53
N ILE A 553 -11.74 24.70 -28.24
CA ILE A 553 -10.83 24.33 -27.17
C ILE A 553 -11.34 23.02 -26.58
N SER A 554 -10.50 21.99 -26.64
CA SER A 554 -10.78 20.66 -26.07
C SER A 554 -9.72 20.35 -25.03
N LEU A 555 -10.14 20.15 -23.79
CA LEU A 555 -9.29 19.97 -22.62
C LEU A 555 -9.55 18.58 -22.05
N LEU A 556 -8.50 17.77 -21.98
CA LEU A 556 -8.55 16.44 -21.35
C LEU A 556 -8.01 16.55 -19.93
N SER A 557 -8.91 16.63 -18.96
CA SER A 557 -8.56 16.56 -17.53
C SER A 557 -8.33 15.11 -17.13
N MET A 558 -7.36 14.88 -16.25
CA MET A 558 -6.96 13.56 -15.78
C MET A 558 -6.85 13.50 -14.26
N THR A 559 -7.35 12.43 -13.65
CA THR A 559 -7.00 12.02 -12.28
C THR A 559 -5.85 11.00 -12.32
N VAL A 560 -4.99 11.02 -11.30
CA VAL A 560 -3.87 10.08 -11.16
C VAL A 560 -3.99 9.44 -9.78
N GLY A 561 -5.00 8.57 -9.62
CA GLY A 561 -5.47 8.09 -8.33
C GLY A 561 -6.12 9.18 -7.46
N LEU A 562 -6.90 8.78 -6.47
CA LEU A 562 -7.65 9.68 -5.58
C LEU A 562 -6.94 9.87 -4.24
N GLN A 563 -7.28 10.97 -3.55
CA GLN A 563 -6.79 11.29 -2.21
C GLN A 563 -7.01 10.11 -1.25
N ASN A 564 -5.97 9.69 -0.54
CA ASN A 564 -5.95 8.43 0.22
C ASN A 564 -5.89 8.58 1.74
N ALA A 565 -5.65 9.81 2.23
CA ALA A 565 -5.43 10.11 3.63
C ALA A 565 -5.74 11.59 3.92
N GLY A 566 -5.82 11.93 5.21
CA GLY A 566 -6.19 13.25 5.71
C GLY A 566 -7.65 13.33 6.18
N PRO A 567 -8.02 14.37 6.94
CA PRO A 567 -9.41 14.63 7.32
C PRO A 567 -10.22 15.11 6.11
N PHE A 568 -11.50 14.74 6.03
CA PHE A 568 -12.43 15.22 4.99
C PHE A 568 -11.93 15.00 3.54
N TYR A 569 -11.11 13.97 3.34
CA TYR A 569 -10.46 13.71 2.06
C TYR A 569 -11.45 13.34 0.95
N GLU A 570 -12.65 12.91 1.32
CA GLU A 570 -13.76 12.63 0.39
C GLU A 570 -14.25 13.88 -0.35
N TRP A 571 -14.01 15.08 0.20
CA TRP A 571 -14.40 16.35 -0.41
C TRP A 571 -13.30 16.99 -1.27
N VAL A 572 -12.14 16.35 -1.37
CA VAL A 572 -11.05 16.82 -2.22
C VAL A 572 -11.41 16.56 -3.68
N GLY A 573 -11.95 17.59 -4.34
CA GLY A 573 -12.34 17.57 -5.75
C GLY A 573 -11.18 17.73 -6.73
N ALA A 574 -11.47 17.52 -8.02
CA ALA A 574 -10.50 17.66 -9.11
C ALA A 574 -11.14 18.33 -10.35
N GLY A 575 -10.32 18.73 -11.32
CA GLY A 575 -10.79 19.38 -12.56
C GLY A 575 -10.55 20.88 -12.63
N LEU A 576 -11.10 21.50 -13.68
CA LEU A 576 -10.80 22.88 -14.08
C LEU A 576 -11.47 23.92 -13.16
N THR A 577 -10.76 25.02 -12.91
CA THR A 577 -11.28 26.17 -12.13
C THR A 577 -11.36 27.46 -12.94
N SER A 578 -10.50 27.64 -13.94
CA SER A 578 -10.50 28.82 -14.82
C SER A 578 -9.95 28.45 -16.19
N VAL A 579 -10.54 28.99 -17.26
CA VAL A 579 -10.01 28.94 -18.63
C VAL A 579 -10.14 30.31 -19.28
N LYS A 580 -9.01 30.89 -19.67
CA LYS A 580 -8.92 32.25 -20.23
C LYS A 580 -8.07 32.28 -21.49
N VAL A 581 -8.41 33.15 -22.41
CA VAL A 581 -7.61 33.46 -23.61
C VAL A 581 -7.17 34.93 -23.52
N LYS A 582 -5.87 35.16 -23.41
CA LYS A 582 -5.25 36.49 -23.35
C LYS A 582 -4.70 36.91 -24.72
N GLY A 583 -4.51 38.21 -24.91
CA GLY A 583 -3.84 38.77 -26.08
C GLY A 583 -4.74 39.03 -27.28
N LEU A 584 -6.07 39.03 -27.10
CA LEU A 584 -7.04 39.48 -28.11
C LEU A 584 -7.19 41.00 -28.07
N LYS A 585 -7.67 41.63 -29.14
CA LYS A 585 -7.83 43.09 -29.22
C LYS A 585 -8.70 43.67 -28.10
N ASN A 586 -9.73 42.92 -27.68
CA ASN A 586 -10.62 43.30 -26.58
C ASN A 586 -10.10 42.86 -25.19
N GLY A 587 -8.83 42.46 -25.09
CA GLY A 587 -8.18 42.05 -23.84
C GLY A 587 -8.24 40.54 -23.59
N THR A 588 -8.70 40.15 -22.41
CA THR A 588 -8.80 38.75 -21.99
C THR A 588 -10.24 38.26 -22.13
N VAL A 589 -10.44 37.14 -22.81
CA VAL A 589 -11.72 36.44 -22.86
C VAL A 589 -11.73 35.35 -21.81
N ASP A 590 -12.65 35.43 -20.85
CA ASP A 590 -12.87 34.40 -19.84
C ASP A 590 -13.93 33.41 -20.33
N LEU A 591 -13.52 32.15 -20.54
CA LEU A 591 -14.38 31.08 -21.04
C LEU A 591 -14.94 30.22 -19.89
N SER A 592 -14.62 30.54 -18.65
CA SER A 592 -14.93 29.69 -17.48
C SER A 592 -16.43 29.52 -17.26
N SER A 593 -17.26 30.47 -17.70
CA SER A 593 -18.72 30.42 -17.58
C SER A 593 -19.45 30.02 -18.87
N ASN A 594 -18.70 29.67 -19.94
CA ASN A 594 -19.31 29.26 -21.20
C ASN A 594 -20.10 27.96 -21.06
N ALA A 595 -20.90 27.65 -22.09
CA ALA A 595 -21.38 26.30 -22.31
C ALA A 595 -20.20 25.37 -22.64
N TRP A 596 -19.98 24.40 -21.77
CA TRP A 596 -19.00 23.33 -21.93
C TRP A 596 -19.72 22.03 -22.25
N THR A 597 -19.24 21.35 -23.28
CA THR A 597 -19.68 20.02 -23.69
C THR A 597 -18.75 18.99 -23.06
N TYR A 598 -19.31 17.93 -22.49
CA TYR A 598 -18.58 16.95 -21.70
C TYR A 598 -18.60 15.57 -22.33
N LYS A 599 -17.47 14.87 -22.22
CA LYS A 599 -17.36 13.44 -22.55
C LYS A 599 -16.54 12.71 -21.49
N ILE A 600 -17.13 11.68 -20.89
CA ILE A 600 -16.52 10.84 -19.85
C ILE A 600 -15.71 9.73 -20.54
N GLY A 601 -14.43 9.64 -20.22
CA GLY A 601 -13.54 8.59 -20.71
C GLY A 601 -12.99 8.82 -22.12
N LEU A 602 -12.21 7.84 -22.56
CA LEU A 602 -11.63 7.81 -23.91
C LEU A 602 -12.43 6.89 -24.86
N GLU A 603 -12.29 7.10 -26.16
CA GLU A 603 -12.99 6.29 -27.16
C GLU A 603 -12.54 4.82 -27.08
N GLY A 604 -11.24 4.59 -26.94
CA GLY A 604 -10.66 3.25 -26.81
C GLY A 604 -11.07 2.54 -25.52
N GLU A 605 -11.33 3.29 -24.44
CA GLU A 605 -11.90 2.73 -23.20
C GLU A 605 -13.34 2.26 -23.43
N HIS A 606 -14.16 3.11 -24.06
CA HIS A 606 -15.54 2.80 -24.41
C HIS A 606 -15.65 1.57 -25.32
N LEU A 607 -14.78 1.50 -26.32
CA LEU A 607 -14.68 0.38 -27.27
C LEU A 607 -13.94 -0.84 -26.70
N LYS A 608 -13.42 -0.74 -25.47
CA LYS A 608 -12.70 -1.78 -24.74
C LYS A 608 -11.57 -2.42 -25.55
N ILE A 609 -10.82 -1.62 -26.29
CA ILE A 609 -9.78 -2.13 -27.22
C ILE A 609 -8.58 -2.77 -26.52
N TYR A 610 -8.48 -2.61 -25.20
CA TYR A 610 -7.55 -3.34 -24.32
C TYR A 610 -7.99 -4.79 -24.01
N GLN A 611 -9.20 -5.19 -24.39
CA GLN A 611 -9.72 -6.55 -24.24
C GLN A 611 -9.70 -7.29 -25.58
N ALA A 612 -9.49 -8.61 -25.55
CA ALA A 612 -9.41 -9.44 -26.75
C ALA A 612 -10.61 -9.25 -27.71
N ASN A 613 -11.83 -9.18 -27.17
CA ASN A 613 -13.05 -8.98 -27.97
C ASN A 613 -13.18 -7.55 -28.54
N GLY A 614 -12.60 -6.56 -27.87
CA GLY A 614 -12.65 -5.16 -28.30
C GLY A 614 -11.62 -4.82 -29.37
N LEU A 615 -10.58 -5.63 -29.55
CA LEU A 615 -9.49 -5.35 -30.51
C LEU A 615 -9.95 -5.14 -31.95
N ASN A 616 -11.09 -5.69 -32.36
CA ASN A 616 -11.60 -5.57 -33.73
C ASN A 616 -12.57 -4.40 -33.94
N SER A 617 -12.85 -3.60 -32.90
CA SER A 617 -13.78 -2.47 -32.99
C SER A 617 -13.18 -1.24 -33.69
N VAL A 618 -11.86 -1.20 -33.86
CA VAL A 618 -11.14 -0.11 -34.52
C VAL A 618 -10.26 -0.62 -35.66
N LYS A 619 -9.99 0.26 -36.63
CA LYS A 619 -9.06 -0.03 -37.72
C LYS A 619 -7.64 0.31 -37.30
N TRP A 620 -6.88 -0.72 -36.91
CA TRP A 620 -5.47 -0.59 -36.56
C TRP A 620 -4.60 -0.35 -37.79
N GLN A 621 -3.72 0.64 -37.72
CA GLN A 621 -2.67 0.87 -38.70
C GLN A 621 -1.42 0.07 -38.32
N SER A 622 -0.99 -0.85 -39.19
CA SER A 622 0.25 -1.61 -38.99
C SER A 622 1.47 -0.79 -39.38
N THR A 623 2.47 -0.71 -38.51
CA THR A 623 3.74 0.00 -38.76
C THR A 623 4.92 -0.65 -38.04
N SER A 624 6.12 -0.58 -38.63
CA SER A 624 7.37 -0.91 -37.93
C SER A 624 7.91 0.27 -37.12
N GLU A 625 7.46 1.49 -37.42
CA GLU A 625 7.88 2.73 -36.77
C GLU A 625 6.63 3.41 -36.20
N PRO A 626 6.24 3.09 -34.95
CA PRO A 626 5.11 3.75 -34.30
C PRO A 626 5.37 5.26 -34.15
N PRO A 627 4.34 6.11 -34.30
CA PRO A 627 4.51 7.56 -34.19
C PRO A 627 5.03 7.93 -32.80
N LYS A 628 6.03 8.82 -32.78
CA LYS A 628 6.57 9.43 -31.56
C LYS A 628 5.88 10.77 -31.33
N ASN A 629 5.68 11.16 -30.07
CA ASN A 629 5.07 12.45 -29.68
C ASN A 629 3.64 12.66 -30.21
N GLN A 630 2.91 11.58 -30.53
CA GLN A 630 1.50 11.63 -30.91
C GLN A 630 0.64 11.31 -29.67
N PRO A 631 0.00 12.31 -29.03
CA PRO A 631 -0.88 12.05 -27.89
C PRO A 631 -2.10 11.24 -28.31
N LEU A 632 -2.78 10.64 -27.33
CA LEU A 632 -4.02 9.87 -27.51
C LEU A 632 -3.85 8.71 -28.50
N THR A 633 -2.77 7.94 -28.35
CA THR A 633 -2.46 6.82 -29.22
C THR A 633 -2.51 5.51 -28.44
N TRP A 634 -3.27 4.55 -28.97
CA TRP A 634 -3.25 3.17 -28.54
C TRP A 634 -2.27 2.38 -29.38
N TYR A 635 -1.50 1.53 -28.70
CA TYR A 635 -0.54 0.63 -29.30
C TYR A 635 -0.88 -0.81 -28.92
N LYS A 636 -0.71 -1.73 -29.87
CA LYS A 636 -0.70 -3.17 -29.60
C LYS A 636 0.44 -3.84 -30.36
N LEU A 637 0.93 -4.96 -29.84
CA LEU A 637 1.94 -5.80 -30.47
C LEU A 637 1.45 -7.23 -30.60
#